data_AF-A0A2N6G2K4-F1
#
_entry.id   AF-A0A2N6G2K4-F1
#
_cell.length_a   1.000
_cell.length_b   1.000
_cell.length_c   1.000
_cell.angle_alpha   90.00
_cell.angle_beta   90.00
_cell.angle_gamma   90.00
#
_symmetry.space_group_name_H-M   'P 1'
#
loop_
_entity.id
_entity.type
_entity.pdbx_description
1 polymer ?
#
loop_
_entity_poly.entity_id
_entity_poly.type
_entity_poly.pdbx_seq_one_letter_code
_entity_poly.pdbx_strand_id
1 'polypeptide(L)'
;MSNIKNLLFLLIIAISLNAETLKDVVYVEDKSSTEISLKDEFFNDNTKMYTISIGTLTLSRHDPIDFFKTYKMTNALAYKYGQNKEFARVIAGVYKTGTEAANAIKKLDPRLRNNKPYSAKLIRHQRLYKEDMGIVEKKVTKVNLDTNKVSEIIESKNSVYVEANEGSQNLKKEFFNKNSKYYSIALGSISLDKNSIQNFFNTYEVGDKALAHVYGKNKDKVRIIYGLYKTREEASLALANFNENLKQNKPYSMKMHKFQHFYKKSFQNDSDNNSIVELKVNDKKNEKKILNPKISDEIKIVKKEDKPIIKEVKKEVISQKDNIPKKLEAKKIEVKKPINKIVKKIKPVKPSKEDLNKNRFVKYSKLEDVYYIESDGNFNILSEVFLNDKSSFYTVDLGELKLRDTSIEEFFIKNGMQNDTLAYKYGDNKEYARIVYGAYETKDDATNAVKTLNLNTKLEKPRVSNIKNHQKLYKNFHKISSKTKNSKQLVESDIIETDFRKNSDSFLDDMVYVENFNEKNLLKEEFFNENSSLYTITLITFLKNEMSPEKFFNMHNLTKNVLAYPIGSVNSYYRVIYGLYESSEDARNAIENLDPELRKNIPYVSRVSTNQKKFESYNNRVLNNEINKVKKIELRNK
;
A
#
# COMPACT_ATOMS: atom_id res chain seq x y z
N MET A 1 6.53 23.28 69.45
CA MET A 1 6.40 22.00 68.71
C MET A 1 6.43 22.34 67.23
N SER A 2 7.24 21.64 66.43
CA SER A 2 7.74 22.19 65.14
C SER A 2 7.11 21.56 63.89
N ASN A 3 7.14 22.34 62.80
CA ASN A 3 6.60 21.99 61.49
C ASN A 3 7.45 20.92 60.76
N ILE A 4 6.86 19.76 60.43
CA ILE A 4 7.32 18.91 59.31
C ILE A 4 6.09 18.28 58.63
N LYS A 5 5.52 18.95 57.61
CA LYS A 5 4.63 18.34 56.61
C LYS A 5 4.85 19.00 55.24
N ASN A 6 4.65 18.22 54.18
CA ASN A 6 4.58 18.64 52.76
C ASN A 6 5.87 19.16 52.11
N LEU A 7 7.00 18.47 52.28
CA LEU A 7 8.03 18.44 51.23
C LEU A 7 7.65 17.37 50.19
N LEU A 8 6.79 17.71 49.24
CA LEU A 8 6.34 16.78 48.21
C LEU A 8 7.47 16.53 47.20
N PHE A 9 8.06 15.34 47.22
CA PHE A 9 9.16 14.97 46.33
C PHE A 9 8.69 14.92 44.86
N LEU A 10 8.95 16.00 44.12
CA LEU A 10 8.66 16.09 42.69
C LEU A 10 9.76 15.33 41.93
N LEU A 11 9.70 14.00 42.01
CA LEU A 11 10.70 13.09 41.47
C LEU A 11 10.55 13.02 39.94
N ILE A 12 11.17 13.99 39.26
CA ILE A 12 11.24 14.06 37.80
C ILE A 12 12.01 12.84 37.30
N ILE A 13 11.27 11.82 36.84
CA ILE A 13 11.85 10.68 36.13
C ILE A 13 12.39 11.21 34.80
N ALA A 14 13.69 11.47 34.76
CA ALA A 14 14.41 11.88 33.58
C ALA A 14 14.54 10.67 32.63
N ILE A 15 13.52 10.45 31.79
CA ILE A 15 13.52 9.42 30.76
C ILE A 15 14.65 9.73 29.77
N SER A 16 15.76 9.02 29.88
CA SER A 16 16.92 9.12 29.00
C SER A 16 16.61 8.50 27.65
N LEU A 17 16.01 9.31 26.76
CA LEU A 17 15.78 8.97 25.36
C LEU A 17 17.12 8.71 24.66
N ASN A 18 17.51 7.44 24.60
CA ASN A 18 18.70 6.96 23.90
C ASN A 18 18.45 7.04 22.39
N ALA A 19 18.78 8.20 21.81
CA ALA A 19 18.81 8.37 20.36
C ALA A 19 20.15 7.86 19.82
N GLU A 20 20.09 6.99 18.82
CA GLU A 20 21.24 6.34 18.20
C GLU A 20 21.17 6.51 16.66
N THR A 21 22.34 6.51 16.02
CA THR A 21 22.50 6.70 14.58
C THR A 21 23.18 5.49 13.94
N LEU A 22 22.50 4.86 12.99
CA LEU A 22 23.03 3.74 12.20
C LEU A 22 22.96 4.10 10.71
N LYS A 23 24.11 4.47 10.14
CA LYS A 23 24.25 4.96 8.75
C LYS A 23 23.34 6.18 8.52
N ASP A 24 22.31 6.02 7.70
CA ASP A 24 21.35 7.06 7.31
C ASP A 24 20.02 6.96 8.07
N VAL A 25 20.00 6.18 9.15
CA VAL A 25 18.85 6.00 10.03
C VAL A 25 19.18 6.55 11.43
N VAL A 26 18.32 7.44 11.92
CA VAL A 26 18.29 7.91 13.31
C VAL A 26 17.12 7.20 13.99
N TYR A 27 17.30 6.62 15.17
CA TYR A 27 16.20 6.01 15.91
C TYR A 27 16.30 6.34 17.40
N VAL A 28 15.17 6.18 18.10
CA VAL A 28 15.07 6.33 19.55
C VAL A 28 14.19 5.21 20.11
N GLU A 29 14.73 4.49 21.10
CA GLU A 29 14.07 3.33 21.68
C GLU A 29 14.13 3.39 23.21
N ASP A 30 13.02 3.04 23.84
CA ASP A 30 12.96 2.87 25.29
C ASP A 30 13.45 1.46 25.63
N LYS A 31 14.68 1.36 26.12
CA LYS A 31 15.33 0.09 26.48
C LYS A 31 14.71 -0.59 27.72
N SER A 32 13.74 0.04 28.38
CA SER A 32 12.91 -0.56 29.43
C SER A 32 11.55 -1.08 28.94
N SER A 33 11.17 -0.75 27.70
CA SER A 33 9.90 -1.16 27.11
C SER A 33 9.90 -2.62 26.67
N THR A 34 8.74 -3.28 26.78
CA THR A 34 8.48 -4.62 26.21
C THR A 34 7.83 -4.56 24.83
N GLU A 35 7.80 -3.38 24.19
CA GLU A 35 7.36 -3.24 22.81
C GLU A 35 8.35 -3.87 21.82
N ILE A 36 7.86 -4.17 20.62
CA ILE A 36 8.72 -4.67 19.53
C ILE A 36 9.52 -3.49 18.98
N SER A 37 10.85 -3.66 18.91
CA SER A 37 11.79 -2.66 18.36
C SER A 37 11.45 -2.30 16.92
N LEU A 38 11.21 -1.01 16.67
CA LEU A 38 11.04 -0.48 15.32
C LEU A 38 12.33 -0.51 14.52
N LYS A 39 13.49 -0.38 15.18
CA LYS A 39 14.80 -0.56 14.53
C LYS A 39 14.94 -1.99 13.97
N ASP A 40 14.78 -3.00 14.82
CA ASP A 40 14.99 -4.40 14.43
C ASP A 40 13.98 -4.84 13.36
N GLU A 41 12.70 -4.49 13.52
CA GLU A 41 11.69 -4.79 12.50
C GLU A 41 11.86 -3.96 11.21
N PHE A 42 12.45 -2.75 11.26
CA PHE A 42 12.80 -1.98 10.06
C PHE A 42 13.98 -2.61 9.29
N PHE A 43 14.87 -3.36 9.94
CA PHE A 43 15.92 -4.13 9.25
C PHE A 43 15.54 -5.61 9.00
N ASN A 44 14.38 -6.07 9.49
CA ASN A 44 13.82 -7.38 9.17
C ASN A 44 13.12 -7.38 7.79
N ASP A 45 13.83 -7.79 6.73
CA ASP A 45 13.30 -7.87 5.36
C ASP A 45 12.05 -8.76 5.20
N ASN A 46 11.77 -9.65 6.15
CA ASN A 46 10.59 -10.51 6.16
C ASN A 46 9.43 -9.98 7.02
N THR A 47 9.50 -8.71 7.48
CA THR A 47 8.47 -8.13 8.34
C THR A 47 7.09 -8.11 7.67
N LYS A 48 6.08 -8.53 8.43
CA LYS A 48 4.66 -8.41 8.06
C LYS A 48 3.98 -7.24 8.81
N MET A 49 4.75 -6.50 9.61
CA MET A 49 4.24 -5.48 10.53
C MET A 49 3.80 -4.20 9.84
N TYR A 50 3.09 -3.40 10.61
CA TYR A 50 2.67 -2.04 10.29
C TYR A 50 3.38 -1.04 11.21
N THR A 51 3.49 0.20 10.74
CA THR A 51 4.02 1.35 11.48
C THR A 51 3.14 2.58 11.19
N ILE A 52 3.32 3.66 11.95
CA ILE A 52 2.71 4.95 11.63
C ILE A 52 3.70 5.78 10.82
N SER A 53 3.35 6.17 9.61
CA SER A 53 4.05 7.22 8.86
C SER A 53 3.66 8.59 9.43
N ILE A 54 4.62 9.28 10.07
CA ILE A 54 4.38 10.56 10.77
C ILE A 54 4.53 11.75 9.82
N GLY A 55 5.51 11.73 8.92
CA GLY A 55 5.76 12.81 7.97
C GLY A 55 7.18 12.85 7.42
N THR A 56 7.55 13.99 6.83
CA THR A 56 8.89 14.29 6.32
C THR A 56 9.47 15.50 7.07
N LEU A 57 10.73 15.38 7.49
CA LEU A 57 11.56 16.50 7.95
C LEU A 57 12.47 16.98 6.81
N THR A 58 12.71 18.29 6.76
CA THR A 58 13.81 18.87 5.97
C THR A 58 15.00 19.08 6.90
N LEU A 59 16.12 18.41 6.65
CA LEU A 59 17.23 18.33 7.62
C LEU A 59 17.99 19.65 7.78
N SER A 60 17.84 20.60 6.85
CA SER A 60 18.33 21.98 7.01
C SER A 60 17.49 22.85 7.96
N ARG A 61 16.41 22.31 8.53
CA ARG A 61 15.50 23.00 9.47
C ARG A 61 15.18 22.20 10.74
N HIS A 62 15.20 20.87 10.66
CA HIS A 62 14.78 19.99 11.73
C HIS A 62 15.74 18.80 11.86
N ASP A 63 16.43 18.71 12.99
CA ASP A 63 17.15 17.51 13.36
C ASP A 63 16.16 16.41 13.86
N PRO A 64 16.32 15.14 13.46
CA PRO A 64 15.40 14.08 13.88
C PRO A 64 15.44 13.76 15.38
N ILE A 65 16.59 13.89 16.05
CA ILE A 65 16.74 13.63 17.49
C ILE A 65 15.97 14.71 18.27
N ASP A 66 16.12 15.97 17.90
CA ASP A 66 15.40 17.07 18.56
C ASP A 66 13.90 17.05 18.21
N PHE A 67 13.52 16.58 17.03
CA PHE A 67 12.11 16.26 16.72
C PHE A 67 11.57 15.19 17.67
N PHE A 68 12.27 14.06 17.86
CA PHE A 68 11.86 13.00 18.78
C PHE A 68 11.70 13.51 20.23
N LYS A 69 12.68 14.28 20.74
CA LYS A 69 12.62 14.92 22.07
C LYS A 69 11.40 15.85 22.20
N THR A 70 11.18 16.72 21.20
CA THR A 70 10.11 17.75 21.20
C THR A 70 8.70 17.16 21.29
N TYR A 71 8.50 15.95 20.75
CA TYR A 71 7.24 15.22 20.79
C TYR A 71 7.26 14.00 21.72
N LYS A 72 8.30 13.87 22.56
CA LYS A 72 8.50 12.76 23.53
C LYS A 72 8.31 11.37 22.91
N MET A 73 8.81 11.18 21.69
CA MET A 73 8.61 9.95 20.93
C MET A 73 9.49 8.82 21.46
N THR A 74 8.86 7.71 21.83
CA THR A 74 9.51 6.41 22.06
C THR A 74 9.26 5.50 20.85
N ASN A 75 10.15 4.53 20.64
CA ASN A 75 10.04 3.52 19.57
C ASN A 75 9.82 4.15 18.17
N ALA A 76 10.67 5.11 17.82
CA ALA A 76 10.55 5.96 16.62
C ALA A 76 11.83 5.98 15.79
N LEU A 77 11.68 6.13 14.47
CA LEU A 77 12.76 5.98 13.50
C LEU A 77 12.61 7.00 12.37
N ALA A 78 13.72 7.61 11.97
CA ALA A 78 13.81 8.59 10.89
C ALA A 78 14.93 8.20 9.92
N TYR A 79 14.59 7.90 8.67
CA TYR A 79 15.56 7.53 7.64
C TYR A 79 15.71 8.63 6.58
N LYS A 80 16.95 8.95 6.22
CA LYS A 80 17.27 10.03 5.29
C LYS A 80 17.01 9.63 3.84
N TYR A 81 16.58 10.60 3.01
CA TYR A 81 16.29 10.41 1.59
C TYR A 81 16.38 11.73 0.80
N GLY A 82 16.31 11.65 -0.53
CA GLY A 82 16.57 12.79 -1.43
C GLY A 82 17.97 12.75 -2.03
N GLN A 83 18.23 13.57 -3.07
CA GLN A 83 19.44 13.48 -3.90
C GLN A 83 20.74 13.71 -3.10
N ASN A 84 20.66 14.56 -2.09
CA ASN A 84 21.75 14.90 -1.16
C ASN A 84 21.39 14.47 0.28
N LYS A 85 20.41 13.55 0.43
CA LYS A 85 19.84 13.11 1.71
C LYS A 85 19.29 14.27 2.55
N GLU A 86 18.78 15.31 1.90
CA GLU A 86 18.32 16.57 2.50
C GLU A 86 16.98 16.47 3.26
N PHE A 87 16.29 15.33 3.13
CA PHE A 87 15.04 15.03 3.85
C PHE A 87 15.19 13.79 4.74
N ALA A 88 14.30 13.62 5.71
CA ALA A 88 14.12 12.34 6.42
C ALA A 88 12.64 12.00 6.60
N ARG A 89 12.26 10.74 6.39
CA ARG A 89 10.90 10.22 6.68
C ARG A 89 10.85 9.72 8.11
N VAL A 90 9.91 10.22 8.90
CA VAL A 90 9.67 9.79 10.28
C VAL A 90 8.57 8.74 10.32
N ILE A 91 8.86 7.63 10.99
CA ILE A 91 7.92 6.56 11.34
C ILE A 91 7.94 6.27 12.84
N ALA A 92 6.86 5.70 13.39
CA ALA A 92 6.74 5.42 14.82
C ALA A 92 5.91 4.15 15.12
N GLY A 93 6.38 3.37 16.09
CA GLY A 93 5.79 2.13 16.59
C GLY A 93 5.77 0.96 15.61
N VAL A 94 5.69 -0.25 16.18
CA VAL A 94 5.48 -1.52 15.48
C VAL A 94 4.13 -2.11 15.89
N TYR A 95 3.33 -2.52 14.90
CA TYR A 95 1.97 -3.02 15.10
C TYR A 95 1.73 -4.26 14.23
N LYS A 96 0.97 -5.24 14.72
CA LYS A 96 0.67 -6.47 13.98
C LYS A 96 -0.32 -6.21 12.84
N THR A 97 -1.19 -5.22 13.02
CA THR A 97 -2.25 -4.87 12.06
C THR A 97 -2.26 -3.38 11.74
N GLY A 98 -2.79 -3.03 10.56
CA GLY A 98 -3.03 -1.62 10.21
C GLY A 98 -4.05 -0.95 11.14
N THR A 99 -4.99 -1.72 11.69
CA THR A 99 -5.99 -1.25 12.65
C THR A 99 -5.39 -0.87 14.01
N GLU A 100 -4.41 -1.63 14.51
CA GLU A 100 -3.63 -1.27 15.70
C GLU A 100 -2.88 0.06 15.48
N ALA A 101 -2.13 0.17 14.39
CA ALA A 101 -1.41 1.39 14.02
C ALA A 101 -2.36 2.59 13.86
N ALA A 102 -3.50 2.41 13.20
CA ALA A 102 -4.52 3.45 13.01
C ALA A 102 -5.19 3.88 14.33
N ASN A 103 -5.30 2.99 15.31
CA ASN A 103 -5.75 3.34 16.66
C ASN A 103 -4.64 4.02 17.48
N ALA A 104 -3.38 3.63 17.31
CA ALA A 104 -2.23 4.27 17.96
C ALA A 104 -2.02 5.72 17.49
N ILE A 105 -2.35 6.07 16.25
CA ILE A 105 -2.39 7.47 15.76
C ILE A 105 -3.22 8.38 16.68
N LYS A 106 -4.32 7.87 17.25
CA LYS A 106 -5.19 8.64 18.14
C LYS A 106 -4.48 9.06 19.44
N LYS A 107 -3.46 8.30 19.87
CA LYS A 107 -2.63 8.52 21.07
C LYS A 107 -1.43 9.45 20.84
N LEU A 108 -1.10 9.80 19.59
CA LEU A 108 0.00 10.73 19.28
C LEU A 108 -0.28 12.14 19.84
N ASP A 109 0.81 12.89 20.09
CA ASP A 109 0.75 14.32 20.39
C ASP A 109 -0.17 15.05 19.39
N PRO A 110 -1.11 15.91 19.85
CA PRO A 110 -2.01 16.65 18.97
C PRO A 110 -1.31 17.37 17.81
N ARG A 111 -0.10 17.88 18.04
CA ARG A 111 0.73 18.56 17.03
C ARG A 111 1.22 17.61 15.94
N LEU A 112 1.56 16.36 16.27
CA LEU A 112 1.91 15.33 15.29
C LEU A 112 0.70 14.89 14.46
N ARG A 113 -0.50 14.86 15.05
CA ARG A 113 -1.73 14.49 14.32
C ARG A 113 -2.10 15.50 13.22
N ASN A 114 -1.64 16.75 13.33
CA ASN A 114 -1.81 17.77 12.28
C ASN A 114 -1.04 17.43 10.99
N ASN A 115 0.00 16.59 11.05
CA ASN A 115 0.77 16.15 9.87
C ASN A 115 0.02 15.12 9.01
N LYS A 116 -1.26 14.83 9.31
CA LYS A 116 -2.07 13.74 8.72
C LYS A 116 -1.32 12.38 8.73
N PRO A 117 -0.83 11.91 9.90
CA PRO A 117 -0.14 10.63 9.99
C PRO A 117 -1.07 9.47 9.60
N TYR A 118 -0.52 8.41 9.04
CA TYR A 118 -1.29 7.28 8.51
C TYR A 118 -0.61 5.92 8.76
N SER A 119 -1.39 4.85 8.82
CA SER A 119 -0.85 3.49 8.94
C SER A 119 -0.27 3.01 7.61
N ALA A 120 0.93 2.42 7.66
CA ALA A 120 1.58 1.80 6.52
C ALA A 120 2.15 0.43 6.92
N LYS A 121 2.22 -0.52 5.97
CA LYS A 121 3.08 -1.71 6.15
C LYS A 121 4.53 -1.27 6.22
N LEU A 122 5.29 -1.79 7.18
CA LEU A 122 6.69 -1.41 7.42
C LEU A 122 7.57 -1.65 6.19
N ILE A 123 7.33 -2.73 5.45
CA ILE A 123 7.99 -3.05 4.18
C ILE A 123 7.87 -1.97 3.10
N ARG A 124 6.87 -1.07 3.16
CA ARG A 124 6.80 0.11 2.28
C ARG A 124 7.94 1.08 2.56
N HIS A 125 8.29 1.27 3.83
CA HIS A 125 9.35 2.18 4.26
C HIS A 125 10.74 1.56 4.08
N GLN A 126 10.89 0.26 4.34
CA GLN A 126 12.09 -0.51 4.02
C GLN A 126 12.45 -0.42 2.53
N ARG A 127 11.46 -0.61 1.65
CA ARG A 127 11.68 -0.57 0.20
C ARG A 127 12.09 0.81 -0.29
N LEU A 128 11.44 1.88 0.21
CA LEU A 128 11.85 3.27 -0.06
C LEU A 128 13.30 3.51 0.40
N TYR A 129 13.67 3.09 1.60
CA TYR A 129 15.03 3.22 2.11
C TYR A 129 16.06 2.44 1.26
N LYS A 130 15.74 1.22 0.81
CA LYS A 130 16.59 0.46 -0.14
C LYS A 130 16.73 1.17 -1.49
N GLU A 131 15.63 1.69 -2.04
CA GLU A 131 15.58 2.49 -3.28
C GLU A 131 16.48 3.74 -3.16
N ASP A 132 16.29 4.56 -2.12
CA ASP A 132 17.04 5.80 -1.87
C ASP A 132 18.54 5.56 -1.58
N MET A 133 18.89 4.43 -0.95
CA MET A 133 20.29 4.06 -0.66
C MET A 133 21.06 3.51 -1.88
N GLY A 134 20.44 3.43 -3.05
CA GLY A 134 21.02 2.77 -4.22
C GLY A 134 21.19 1.25 -4.03
N ILE A 135 20.57 0.67 -2.99
CA ILE A 135 20.45 -0.77 -2.77
C ILE A 135 19.28 -1.27 -3.64
N VAL A 136 19.39 -1.00 -4.93
CA VAL A 136 18.63 -1.71 -5.95
C VAL A 136 19.13 -3.14 -5.89
N GLU A 137 18.36 -4.00 -5.24
CA GLU A 137 18.46 -5.44 -5.41
C GLU A 137 18.45 -5.71 -6.91
N LYS A 138 19.63 -6.04 -7.47
CA LYS A 138 19.72 -6.49 -8.85
C LYS A 138 18.84 -7.73 -8.93
N LYS A 139 17.62 -7.59 -9.47
CA LYS A 139 16.80 -8.70 -9.92
C LYS A 139 17.74 -9.59 -10.72
N VAL A 140 18.09 -10.75 -10.18
CA VAL A 140 19.01 -11.67 -10.84
C VAL A 140 18.26 -12.20 -12.05
N THR A 141 18.49 -11.55 -13.20
CA THR A 141 17.92 -11.94 -14.48
C THR A 141 18.30 -13.41 -14.66
N LYS A 142 17.31 -14.31 -14.62
CA LYS A 142 17.56 -15.74 -14.72
C LYS A 142 18.25 -16.01 -16.06
N VAL A 143 19.56 -16.23 -16.00
CA VAL A 143 20.33 -16.68 -17.16
C VAL A 143 19.89 -18.11 -17.42
N ASN A 144 19.24 -18.33 -18.56
CA ASN A 144 18.95 -19.69 -19.03
C ASN A 144 20.28 -20.37 -19.38
N LEU A 145 20.77 -21.17 -18.44
CA LEU A 145 21.78 -22.19 -18.67
C LEU A 145 21.07 -23.52 -18.93
N ASP A 146 21.35 -24.14 -20.08
CA ASP A 146 20.84 -25.48 -20.39
C ASP A 146 21.26 -26.48 -19.31
N THR A 147 20.27 -27.01 -18.59
CA THR A 147 20.49 -27.88 -17.42
C THR A 147 19.56 -29.09 -17.41
N ASN A 148 19.58 -29.86 -18.50
CA ASN A 148 19.46 -31.30 -18.34
C ASN A 148 20.65 -31.76 -17.46
N LYS A 149 20.35 -32.11 -16.20
CA LYS A 149 21.22 -32.06 -15.00
C LYS A 149 21.42 -30.65 -14.42
N VAL A 150 20.57 -30.25 -13.46
CA VAL A 150 20.87 -30.11 -12.01
C VAL A 150 19.55 -29.86 -11.27
N SER A 151 19.46 -30.25 -9.99
CA SER A 151 18.20 -30.36 -9.22
C SER A 151 17.93 -29.22 -8.22
N GLU A 152 16.66 -29.14 -7.80
CA GLU A 152 16.12 -28.46 -6.60
C GLU A 152 16.39 -26.96 -6.36
N ILE A 153 15.28 -26.18 -6.29
CA ILE A 153 14.99 -25.39 -5.09
C ILE A 153 13.56 -25.74 -4.62
N ILE A 154 13.46 -26.83 -3.88
CA ILE A 154 12.46 -26.98 -2.82
C ILE A 154 13.15 -26.45 -1.55
N GLU A 155 12.41 -25.84 -0.60
CA GLU A 155 12.96 -25.56 0.73
C GLU A 155 13.02 -26.86 1.58
N SER A 156 13.77 -27.84 1.09
CA SER A 156 13.84 -29.20 1.64
C SER A 156 14.84 -29.32 2.81
N LYS A 157 14.34 -29.79 3.96
CA LYS A 157 15.09 -30.53 5.01
C LYS A 157 16.40 -29.92 5.59
N ASN A 158 16.69 -28.62 5.45
CA ASN A 158 17.93 -28.03 5.98
C ASN A 158 17.92 -27.84 7.50
N SER A 159 19.00 -28.26 8.17
CA SER A 159 19.08 -28.34 9.64
C SER A 159 20.21 -27.53 10.27
N VAL A 160 21.19 -27.07 9.49
CA VAL A 160 22.37 -26.32 9.93
C VAL A 160 22.65 -25.15 8.98
N TYR A 161 22.96 -23.99 9.56
CA TYR A 161 23.20 -22.73 8.88
C TYR A 161 24.49 -22.08 9.37
N VAL A 162 25.28 -21.56 8.43
CA VAL A 162 26.51 -20.78 8.65
C VAL A 162 26.62 -19.71 7.56
N GLU A 163 27.39 -18.66 7.80
CA GLU A 163 27.80 -17.72 6.76
C GLU A 163 28.91 -18.29 5.86
N ALA A 164 29.28 -17.56 4.80
CA ALA A 164 30.28 -17.99 3.82
C ALA A 164 31.76 -17.74 4.24
N ASN A 165 31.99 -17.27 5.47
CA ASN A 165 33.33 -16.92 5.98
C ASN A 165 34.13 -18.15 6.48
N GLU A 166 35.45 -18.05 6.54
CA GLU A 166 36.31 -19.19 6.92
C GLU A 166 36.06 -19.69 8.35
N GLY A 167 35.80 -18.79 9.31
CA GLY A 167 35.61 -19.13 10.71
C GLY A 167 34.40 -20.04 10.95
N SER A 168 33.23 -19.64 10.43
CA SER A 168 32.00 -20.44 10.50
C SER A 168 32.08 -21.73 9.67
N GLN A 169 32.79 -21.74 8.52
CA GLN A 169 32.99 -22.96 7.74
C GLN A 169 33.93 -23.96 8.42
N ASN A 170 34.97 -23.51 9.12
CA ASN A 170 35.82 -24.39 9.92
C ASN A 170 35.08 -24.91 11.17
N LEU A 171 34.24 -24.07 11.79
CA LEU A 171 33.32 -24.50 12.85
C LEU A 171 32.31 -25.56 12.34
N LYS A 172 31.77 -25.40 11.12
CA LYS A 172 30.88 -26.38 10.45
C LYS A 172 31.56 -27.72 10.19
N LYS A 173 32.78 -27.72 9.62
CA LYS A 173 33.56 -28.96 9.40
C LYS A 173 33.73 -29.73 10.72
N GLU A 174 34.12 -29.04 11.78
CA GLU A 174 34.37 -29.67 13.08
C GLU A 174 33.07 -30.01 13.85
N PHE A 175 31.96 -29.30 13.60
CA PHE A 175 30.63 -29.67 14.07
C PHE A 175 30.19 -31.04 13.52
N PHE A 176 30.57 -31.41 12.30
CA PHE A 176 30.28 -32.75 11.75
C PHE A 176 31.35 -33.81 12.06
N ASN A 177 32.52 -33.42 12.58
CA ASN A 177 33.58 -34.35 12.98
C ASN A 177 33.19 -35.17 14.24
N LYS A 178 32.81 -36.44 14.04
CA LYS A 178 32.37 -37.35 15.12
C LYS A 178 33.35 -37.47 16.31
N ASN A 179 34.64 -37.23 16.09
CA ASN A 179 35.71 -37.38 17.08
C ASN A 179 36.24 -36.03 17.61
N SER A 180 35.44 -34.96 17.51
CA SER A 180 35.87 -33.62 17.87
C SER A 180 36.33 -33.48 19.32
N LYS A 181 37.57 -33.01 19.48
CA LYS A 181 38.20 -32.69 20.78
C LYS A 181 37.97 -31.23 21.22
N TYR A 182 37.54 -30.36 20.30
CA TYR A 182 37.40 -28.93 20.50
C TYR A 182 36.21 -28.57 21.40
N TYR A 183 36.21 -27.32 21.87
CA TYR A 183 35.13 -26.63 22.54
C TYR A 183 34.53 -25.57 21.62
N SER A 184 33.26 -25.22 21.87
CA SER A 184 32.57 -24.09 21.27
C SER A 184 31.66 -23.44 22.33
N ILE A 185 31.25 -22.20 22.12
CA ILE A 185 30.45 -21.43 23.09
C ILE A 185 28.99 -21.42 22.63
N ALA A 186 28.06 -21.88 23.46
CA ALA A 186 26.64 -21.66 23.22
C ALA A 186 26.32 -20.17 23.42
N LEU A 187 25.83 -19.49 22.38
CA LEU A 187 25.41 -18.09 22.47
C LEU A 187 23.97 -17.92 22.95
N GLY A 188 23.13 -18.94 22.74
CA GLY A 188 21.72 -18.89 23.10
C GLY A 188 20.89 -19.86 22.28
N SER A 189 19.57 -19.65 22.27
CA SER A 189 18.65 -20.34 21.36
C SER A 189 17.45 -19.44 21.05
N ILE A 190 17.08 -19.38 19.78
CA ILE A 190 15.96 -18.58 19.26
C ILE A 190 14.80 -19.48 18.81
N SER A 191 13.64 -18.87 18.63
CA SER A 191 12.41 -19.51 18.18
C SER A 191 12.04 -18.92 16.82
N LEU A 192 11.89 -19.75 15.79
CA LEU A 192 11.78 -19.32 14.38
C LEU A 192 10.46 -18.61 14.06
N ASP A 193 9.46 -18.73 14.94
CA ASP A 193 8.20 -17.97 14.92
C ASP A 193 8.38 -16.48 15.30
N LYS A 194 9.51 -16.13 15.94
CA LYS A 194 9.76 -14.80 16.54
C LYS A 194 11.05 -14.13 16.09
N ASN A 195 12.05 -14.90 15.66
CA ASN A 195 13.36 -14.38 15.29
C ASN A 195 13.98 -15.19 14.15
N SER A 196 14.61 -14.50 13.20
CA SER A 196 15.43 -15.14 12.17
C SER A 196 16.88 -15.35 12.65
N ILE A 197 17.57 -16.32 12.06
CA ILE A 197 18.98 -16.60 12.36
C ILE A 197 19.86 -15.40 12.00
N GLN A 198 19.61 -14.79 10.83
CA GLN A 198 20.37 -13.62 10.39
C GLN A 198 20.12 -12.40 11.30
N ASN A 199 18.93 -12.24 11.89
CA ASN A 199 18.72 -11.18 12.88
C ASN A 199 19.67 -11.37 14.07
N PHE A 200 19.71 -12.56 14.68
CA PHE A 200 20.63 -12.84 15.78
C PHE A 200 22.11 -12.66 15.39
N PHE A 201 22.51 -13.11 14.19
CA PHE A 201 23.89 -12.95 13.71
C PHE A 201 24.27 -11.46 13.54
N ASN A 202 23.35 -10.64 13.05
CA ASN A 202 23.52 -9.20 12.88
C ASN A 202 23.48 -8.45 14.22
N THR A 203 22.47 -8.68 15.07
CA THR A 203 22.25 -7.98 16.36
C THR A 203 23.43 -8.12 17.33
N TYR A 204 24.14 -9.25 17.27
CA TYR A 204 25.30 -9.52 18.14
C TYR A 204 26.66 -9.49 17.41
N GLU A 205 26.68 -9.23 16.09
CA GLU A 205 27.88 -9.18 15.25
C GLU A 205 28.70 -10.49 15.26
N VAL A 206 28.02 -11.65 15.30
CA VAL A 206 28.64 -12.99 15.53
C VAL A 206 28.75 -13.88 14.29
N GLY A 207 28.22 -13.47 13.13
CA GLY A 207 28.22 -14.27 11.90
C GLY A 207 29.60 -14.79 11.47
N ASP A 208 30.66 -14.03 11.82
CA ASP A 208 32.07 -14.30 11.50
C ASP A 208 32.62 -15.63 12.03
N LYS A 209 32.04 -16.18 13.10
CA LYS A 209 32.40 -17.50 13.68
C LYS A 209 31.19 -18.23 14.28
N ALA A 210 29.96 -17.88 13.91
CA ALA A 210 28.75 -18.54 14.41
C ALA A 210 28.31 -19.74 13.54
N LEU A 211 27.66 -20.71 14.18
CA LEU A 211 26.91 -21.79 13.55
C LEU A 211 25.56 -21.94 14.26
N ALA A 212 24.50 -22.06 13.47
CA ALA A 212 23.13 -22.22 13.95
C ALA A 212 22.58 -23.60 13.52
N HIS A 213 21.96 -24.34 14.44
CA HIS A 213 21.32 -25.63 14.12
C HIS A 213 19.92 -25.76 14.70
N VAL A 214 19.02 -26.38 13.94
CA VAL A 214 17.61 -26.58 14.29
C VAL A 214 17.48 -27.69 15.34
N TYR A 215 16.55 -27.51 16.29
CA TYR A 215 16.19 -28.49 17.31
C TYR A 215 14.73 -28.30 17.77
N GLY A 216 14.24 -29.21 18.62
CA GLY A 216 12.87 -29.18 19.14
C GLY A 216 11.92 -30.08 18.35
N LYS A 217 10.80 -30.48 18.98
CA LYS A 217 9.86 -31.48 18.41
C LYS A 217 9.31 -31.07 17.04
N ASN A 218 9.08 -29.77 16.84
CA ASN A 218 8.45 -29.25 15.64
C ASN A 218 9.48 -28.63 14.68
N LYS A 219 10.79 -28.84 14.93
CA LYS A 219 11.90 -28.15 14.26
C LYS A 219 11.75 -26.62 14.32
N ASP A 220 11.14 -26.14 15.41
CA ASP A 220 10.68 -24.77 15.68
C ASP A 220 11.74 -23.83 16.25
N LYS A 221 12.86 -24.39 16.74
CA LYS A 221 13.88 -23.65 17.51
C LYS A 221 15.26 -23.85 16.92
N VAL A 222 16.12 -22.86 17.12
CA VAL A 222 17.50 -22.87 16.62
C VAL A 222 18.45 -22.56 17.75
N ARG A 223 19.48 -23.40 17.90
CA ARG A 223 20.57 -23.20 18.85
C ARG A 223 21.77 -22.62 18.12
N ILE A 224 22.36 -21.58 18.69
CA ILE A 224 23.48 -20.85 18.10
C ILE A 224 24.73 -21.10 18.94
N ILE A 225 25.80 -21.51 18.27
CA ILE A 225 27.13 -21.75 18.84
C ILE A 225 28.16 -20.85 18.14
N TYR A 226 29.27 -20.55 18.81
CA TYR A 226 30.28 -19.62 18.33
C TYR A 226 31.70 -20.07 18.65
N GLY A 227 32.59 -19.88 17.67
CA GLY A 227 34.01 -20.12 17.78
C GLY A 227 34.39 -21.59 17.93
N LEU A 228 35.67 -21.87 17.72
CA LEU A 228 36.27 -23.19 17.83
C LEU A 228 37.58 -23.09 18.62
N TYR A 229 37.64 -23.76 19.76
CA TYR A 229 38.69 -23.60 20.77
C TYR A 229 39.28 -24.96 21.14
N LYS A 230 40.60 -25.09 21.23
CA LYS A 230 41.28 -26.36 21.55
C LYS A 230 41.03 -26.79 22.98
N THR A 231 40.95 -25.83 23.91
CA THR A 231 40.84 -26.06 25.36
C THR A 231 39.59 -25.39 25.94
N ARG A 232 39.26 -25.71 27.20
CA ARG A 232 38.14 -25.06 27.91
C ARG A 232 38.53 -23.63 28.29
N GLU A 233 39.81 -23.43 28.53
CA GLU A 233 40.47 -22.22 29.00
C GLU A 233 40.44 -21.17 27.88
N GLU A 234 40.82 -21.54 26.65
CA GLU A 234 40.65 -20.72 25.44
C GLU A 234 39.19 -20.27 25.25
N ALA A 235 38.24 -21.21 25.36
CA ALA A 235 36.81 -20.91 25.23
C ALA A 235 36.27 -20.03 26.36
N SER A 236 36.89 -20.05 27.54
CA SER A 236 36.48 -19.24 28.70
C SER A 236 37.07 -17.82 28.64
N LEU A 237 38.30 -17.68 28.14
CA LEU A 237 38.91 -16.38 27.83
C LEU A 237 38.11 -15.65 26.73
N ALA A 238 37.72 -16.36 25.66
CA ALA A 238 36.87 -15.79 24.62
C ALA A 238 35.50 -15.34 25.14
N LEU A 239 34.88 -16.12 26.02
CA LEU A 239 33.60 -15.80 26.68
C LEU A 239 33.71 -14.56 27.58
N ALA A 240 34.81 -14.40 28.34
CA ALA A 240 35.06 -13.21 29.16
C ALA A 240 35.15 -11.93 28.30
N ASN A 241 35.73 -12.04 27.10
CA ASN A 241 35.93 -10.96 26.14
C ASN A 241 34.67 -10.61 25.29
N PHE A 242 33.53 -11.26 25.51
CA PHE A 242 32.28 -10.90 24.84
C PHE A 242 31.76 -9.53 25.31
N ASN A 243 31.01 -8.84 24.44
CA ASN A 243 30.28 -7.62 24.81
C ASN A 243 29.13 -7.93 25.80
N GLU A 244 28.68 -6.92 26.54
CA GLU A 244 27.64 -7.10 27.58
C GLU A 244 26.31 -7.59 27.01
N ASN A 245 25.97 -7.21 25.77
CA ASN A 245 24.76 -7.68 25.08
C ASN A 245 24.79 -9.21 24.88
N LEU A 246 25.93 -9.77 24.49
CA LEU A 246 26.14 -11.22 24.41
C LEU A 246 26.12 -11.89 25.78
N LYS A 247 26.70 -11.26 26.81
CA LYS A 247 26.70 -11.80 28.19
C LYS A 247 25.29 -11.93 28.79
N GLN A 248 24.34 -11.06 28.41
CA GLN A 248 22.93 -11.16 28.83
C GLN A 248 22.28 -12.51 28.48
N ASN A 249 22.67 -13.13 27.35
CA ASN A 249 22.19 -14.45 26.95
C ASN A 249 22.76 -15.61 27.80
N LYS A 250 23.61 -15.32 28.80
CA LYS A 250 24.32 -16.28 29.67
C LYS A 250 25.07 -17.36 28.85
N PRO A 251 25.98 -16.94 27.94
CA PRO A 251 26.72 -17.83 27.08
C PRO A 251 27.61 -18.78 27.90
N TYR A 252 27.85 -19.99 27.38
CA TYR A 252 28.61 -21.01 28.11
C TYR A 252 29.36 -21.97 27.19
N SER A 253 30.60 -22.31 27.56
CA SER A 253 31.48 -23.19 26.77
C SER A 253 31.24 -24.68 27.05
N MET A 254 31.29 -25.51 26.00
CA MET A 254 31.29 -26.97 26.14
C MET A 254 32.03 -27.68 25.01
N LYS A 255 32.42 -28.94 25.23
CA LYS A 255 33.01 -29.81 24.20
C LYS A 255 32.03 -30.02 23.03
N MET A 256 32.55 -29.95 21.81
CA MET A 256 31.77 -30.01 20.57
C MET A 256 30.85 -31.24 20.48
N HIS A 257 31.30 -32.40 20.95
CA HIS A 257 30.50 -33.63 20.95
C HIS A 257 29.15 -33.49 21.69
N LYS A 258 29.00 -32.55 22.64
CA LYS A 258 27.71 -32.30 23.31
C LYS A 258 26.73 -31.59 22.37
N PHE A 259 27.17 -30.60 21.59
CA PHE A 259 26.36 -30.00 20.54
C PHE A 259 25.97 -31.03 19.48
N GLN A 260 26.91 -31.86 19.05
CA GLN A 260 26.66 -32.97 18.13
C GLN A 260 25.63 -33.98 18.67
N HIS A 261 25.66 -34.27 19.98
CA HIS A 261 24.67 -35.14 20.62
C HIS A 261 23.27 -34.48 20.64
N PHE A 262 23.17 -33.18 20.99
CA PHE A 262 21.89 -32.46 20.94
C PHE A 262 21.30 -32.39 19.52
N TYR A 263 22.16 -32.18 18.52
CA TYR A 263 21.80 -32.24 17.11
C TYR A 263 21.29 -33.64 16.74
N LYS A 264 22.09 -34.71 16.93
CA LYS A 264 21.70 -36.10 16.62
C LYS A 264 20.38 -36.50 17.29
N LYS A 265 20.17 -36.14 18.56
CA LYS A 265 18.93 -36.41 19.31
C LYS A 265 17.69 -35.72 18.70
N SER A 266 17.87 -34.65 17.93
CA SER A 266 16.78 -33.92 17.25
C SER A 266 16.44 -34.50 15.86
N PHE A 267 17.27 -35.41 15.32
CA PHE A 267 17.12 -35.99 13.97
C PHE A 267 17.21 -37.53 13.99
N GLN A 268 16.92 -38.16 15.14
CA GLN A 268 17.16 -39.60 15.36
C GLN A 268 16.33 -40.57 14.48
N ASN A 269 15.33 -40.05 13.74
CA ASN A 269 14.45 -40.84 12.86
C ASN A 269 14.56 -40.46 11.36
N ASP A 270 15.33 -39.44 10.99
CA ASP A 270 15.49 -39.02 9.59
C ASP A 270 16.72 -39.73 8.99
N SER A 271 16.53 -40.54 7.93
CA SER A 271 17.59 -41.36 7.31
C SER A 271 18.67 -40.56 6.56
N ASP A 272 18.36 -39.31 6.20
CA ASP A 272 19.00 -38.61 5.10
C ASP A 272 20.15 -37.72 5.60
N ASN A 273 21.37 -38.26 5.57
CA ASN A 273 22.56 -37.46 5.86
C ASN A 273 22.89 -36.54 4.68
N ASN A 274 23.26 -35.28 4.99
CA ASN A 274 23.88 -34.25 4.12
C ASN A 274 22.99 -33.11 3.54
N SER A 275 21.89 -32.70 4.20
CA SER A 275 21.24 -31.40 3.92
C SER A 275 21.88 -30.24 4.71
N ILE A 276 22.79 -29.48 4.07
CA ILE A 276 23.44 -28.29 4.67
C ILE A 276 23.53 -27.17 3.61
N VAL A 277 23.15 -25.95 3.97
CA VAL A 277 23.19 -24.76 3.11
C VAL A 277 24.04 -23.64 3.72
N GLU A 278 24.63 -22.80 2.87
CA GLU A 278 25.52 -21.70 3.23
C GLU A 278 24.85 -20.34 2.96
N LEU A 279 24.87 -19.45 3.96
CA LEU A 279 24.36 -18.09 3.84
C LEU A 279 25.43 -17.21 3.18
N LYS A 280 25.21 -16.87 1.90
CA LYS A 280 26.09 -15.97 1.14
C LYS A 280 25.79 -14.50 1.47
N VAL A 281 26.49 -13.97 2.46
CA VAL A 281 26.55 -12.52 2.76
C VAL A 281 27.42 -11.82 1.70
N ASN A 282 26.98 -10.67 1.20
CA ASN A 282 27.64 -9.92 0.13
C ASN A 282 28.66 -8.89 0.68
N ASP A 283 29.82 -9.37 1.11
CA ASP A 283 30.92 -8.49 1.55
C ASP A 283 31.59 -7.76 0.39
N LYS A 284 31.33 -6.45 0.27
CA LYS A 284 32.11 -5.55 -0.60
C LYS A 284 33.19 -4.83 0.19
N LYS A 285 34.42 -5.33 0.10
CA LYS A 285 35.64 -4.59 0.51
C LYS A 285 35.78 -3.29 -0.29
N ASN A 286 36.20 -2.23 0.39
CA ASN A 286 36.65 -0.98 -0.22
C ASN A 286 38.17 -1.00 -0.42
N GLU A 287 38.65 -0.71 -1.63
CA GLU A 287 40.02 -0.26 -1.89
C GLU A 287 40.03 0.91 -2.88
N LYS A 288 41.02 1.81 -2.76
CA LYS A 288 41.14 3.05 -3.55
C LYS A 288 42.27 2.96 -4.57
N LYS A 289 42.05 3.49 -5.78
CA LYS A 289 43.04 4.09 -6.70
C LYS A 289 42.25 5.03 -7.64
N ILE A 290 42.37 6.36 -7.48
CA ILE A 290 43.39 7.28 -8.06
C ILE A 290 43.07 7.64 -9.52
N LEU A 291 43.10 8.93 -9.84
CA LEU A 291 42.69 9.55 -11.11
C LEU A 291 43.80 9.53 -12.17
N ASN A 292 43.44 9.59 -13.47
CA ASN A 292 43.58 10.83 -14.25
C ASN A 292 42.93 10.76 -15.66
N PRO A 293 42.50 11.90 -16.25
CA PRO A 293 41.77 11.96 -17.53
C PRO A 293 42.60 12.46 -18.72
N LYS A 294 42.07 12.21 -19.94
CA LYS A 294 42.27 12.97 -21.21
C LYS A 294 40.92 12.93 -21.96
N ILE A 295 40.41 13.92 -22.69
CA ILE A 295 40.98 14.93 -23.62
C ILE A 295 41.33 14.28 -24.99
N SER A 296 40.72 14.65 -26.13
CA SER A 296 39.63 15.65 -26.35
C SER A 296 38.36 15.11 -27.07
N ASP A 297 37.95 15.36 -28.32
CA ASP A 297 38.53 16.05 -29.50
C ASP A 297 37.44 16.80 -30.31
N GLU A 298 37.71 17.22 -31.55
CA GLU A 298 37.07 18.36 -32.24
C GLU A 298 35.91 18.08 -33.24
N ILE A 299 34.93 19.02 -33.25
CA ILE A 299 34.40 19.81 -34.40
C ILE A 299 34.11 19.11 -35.76
N LYS A 300 32.85 19.20 -36.22
CA LYS A 300 32.53 19.90 -37.50
C LYS A 300 31.07 20.36 -37.64
N ILE A 301 30.91 21.56 -38.19
CA ILE A 301 29.64 22.24 -38.50
C ILE A 301 29.47 22.24 -40.02
N VAL A 302 28.25 21.99 -40.50
CA VAL A 302 27.82 22.41 -41.86
C VAL A 302 26.45 23.08 -41.76
N LYS A 303 26.39 24.36 -42.14
CA LYS A 303 25.13 25.06 -42.42
C LYS A 303 24.66 24.76 -43.84
N LYS A 304 23.36 24.85 -44.08
CA LYS A 304 22.84 25.59 -45.24
C LYS A 304 21.44 26.15 -44.97
N GLU A 305 21.25 27.40 -45.37
CA GLU A 305 19.95 28.03 -45.57
C GLU A 305 19.47 27.64 -47.01
N ASP A 306 18.19 27.71 -47.39
CA ASP A 306 17.47 28.96 -47.67
C ASP A 306 15.93 28.80 -47.67
N LYS A 307 15.24 29.94 -47.78
CA LYS A 307 13.79 30.11 -48.02
C LYS A 307 13.57 30.68 -49.45
N PRO A 308 12.40 31.20 -49.85
CA PRO A 308 11.01 30.97 -49.42
C PRO A 308 10.12 30.54 -50.62
N ILE A 309 8.79 30.49 -50.45
CA ILE A 309 7.84 31.04 -51.43
C ILE A 309 6.51 31.39 -50.74
N ILE A 310 5.83 32.42 -51.25
CA ILE A 310 4.58 32.99 -50.71
C ILE A 310 3.42 32.68 -51.65
N LYS A 311 2.22 32.41 -51.11
CA LYS A 311 0.94 32.85 -51.70
C LYS A 311 -0.20 32.85 -50.67
N GLU A 312 -1.30 33.49 -51.05
CA GLU A 312 -2.22 34.25 -50.19
C GLU A 312 -3.65 34.22 -50.81
N VAL A 313 -4.66 34.89 -50.21
CA VAL A 313 -6.00 35.23 -50.79
C VAL A 313 -6.97 34.02 -50.87
N LYS A 314 -8.31 34.04 -50.65
CA LYS A 314 -9.41 34.95 -50.17
C LYS A 314 -10.34 34.06 -49.28
N LYS A 315 -11.23 34.47 -48.35
CA LYS A 315 -12.20 35.58 -48.20
C LYS A 315 -13.50 35.51 -49.04
N GLU A 316 -14.53 34.87 -48.47
CA GLU A 316 -16.00 35.05 -48.63
C GLU A 316 -16.67 34.22 -47.51
N VAL A 317 -17.73 34.57 -46.76
CA VAL A 317 -18.81 35.59 -46.81
C VAL A 317 -19.94 35.34 -47.81
N ILE A 318 -21.08 34.89 -47.29
CA ILE A 318 -22.45 35.20 -47.76
C ILE A 318 -23.43 34.94 -46.60
N SER A 319 -24.58 35.62 -46.59
CA SER A 319 -25.61 35.51 -45.53
C SER A 319 -27.04 35.64 -46.09
N GLN A 320 -27.95 34.84 -45.54
CA GLN A 320 -29.42 34.83 -45.69
C GLN A 320 -29.94 33.90 -44.57
N LYS A 321 -30.93 34.20 -43.72
CA LYS A 321 -31.88 35.32 -43.58
C LYS A 321 -33.02 35.38 -44.60
N ASP A 322 -34.09 34.62 -44.31
CA ASP A 322 -35.52 34.93 -44.50
C ASP A 322 -36.38 33.72 -44.02
N ASN A 323 -37.71 33.77 -43.88
CA ASN A 323 -38.58 34.70 -43.10
C ASN A 323 -40.03 34.13 -43.03
N ILE A 324 -40.82 34.47 -41.98
CA ILE A 324 -42.32 34.63 -42.03
C ILE A 324 -43.20 33.35 -42.27
N PRO A 325 -44.44 33.18 -41.71
CA PRO A 325 -45.05 33.63 -40.44
C PRO A 325 -46.07 32.61 -39.81
N LYS A 326 -47.03 33.13 -39.00
CA LYS A 326 -48.24 32.53 -38.36
C LYS A 326 -47.96 31.75 -37.05
N LYS A 327 -48.33 32.25 -35.86
CA LYS A 327 -49.57 32.87 -35.33
C LYS A 327 -50.66 31.85 -34.96
N LEU A 328 -50.81 31.64 -33.65
CA LEU A 328 -52.05 31.26 -32.99
C LEU A 328 -52.08 31.94 -31.60
N GLU A 329 -53.24 32.39 -31.16
CA GLU A 329 -53.44 33.19 -29.94
C GLU A 329 -54.17 32.37 -28.88
N ALA A 330 -53.80 32.49 -27.59
CA ALA A 330 -54.71 32.20 -26.48
C ALA A 330 -54.25 32.81 -25.14
N LYS A 331 -55.24 33.32 -24.39
CA LYS A 331 -55.30 33.52 -22.92
C LYS A 331 -54.11 34.20 -22.20
N LYS A 332 -54.32 35.48 -21.86
CA LYS A 332 -53.77 36.10 -20.64
C LYS A 332 -54.21 35.31 -19.40
N ILE A 333 -53.31 35.11 -18.45
CA ILE A 333 -53.60 34.86 -17.02
C ILE A 333 -52.67 35.78 -16.21
N GLU A 334 -53.11 36.25 -15.05
CA GLU A 334 -52.51 37.37 -14.32
C GLU A 334 -51.17 37.02 -13.64
N VAL A 335 -50.16 37.88 -13.82
CA VAL A 335 -48.87 37.78 -13.12
C VAL A 335 -48.91 38.63 -11.86
N LYS A 336 -49.12 37.99 -10.70
CA LYS A 336 -48.84 38.62 -9.39
C LYS A 336 -47.33 38.81 -9.25
N LYS A 337 -46.90 40.05 -8.97
CA LYS A 337 -45.48 40.43 -8.85
C LYS A 337 -44.81 39.77 -7.64
N PRO A 338 -43.73 38.99 -7.79
CA PRO A 338 -42.78 38.73 -6.71
C PRO A 338 -41.80 39.90 -6.56
N ILE A 339 -41.24 40.08 -5.36
CA ILE A 339 -40.42 41.24 -4.98
C ILE A 339 -38.99 41.11 -5.54
N ASN A 340 -38.46 42.22 -6.09
CA ASN A 340 -37.07 42.34 -6.53
C ASN A 340 -36.08 42.27 -5.35
N LYS A 341 -35.71 41.06 -4.93
CA LYS A 341 -34.61 40.85 -3.98
C LYS A 341 -33.29 40.83 -4.76
N ILE A 342 -32.49 41.90 -4.64
CA ILE A 342 -31.24 42.07 -5.40
C ILE A 342 -30.18 41.06 -4.91
N VAL A 343 -30.15 39.89 -5.54
CA VAL A 343 -29.03 38.96 -5.42
C VAL A 343 -27.86 39.53 -6.21
N LYS A 344 -26.87 40.10 -5.51
CA LYS A 344 -25.58 40.43 -6.12
C LYS A 344 -25.01 39.16 -6.76
N LYS A 345 -24.87 39.14 -8.09
CA LYS A 345 -24.13 38.08 -8.79
C LYS A 345 -22.69 38.09 -8.30
N ILE A 346 -22.38 37.22 -7.35
CA ILE A 346 -21.00 36.87 -7.00
C ILE A 346 -20.41 36.25 -8.28
N LYS A 347 -19.51 36.98 -8.95
CA LYS A 347 -18.74 36.41 -10.06
C LYS A 347 -17.93 35.24 -9.48
N PRO A 348 -17.85 34.08 -10.15
CA PRO A 348 -16.99 33.00 -9.68
C PRO A 348 -15.56 33.52 -9.60
N VAL A 349 -15.01 33.52 -8.39
CA VAL A 349 -13.63 33.93 -8.15
C VAL A 349 -12.74 32.88 -8.81
N LYS A 350 -12.06 33.26 -9.89
CA LYS A 350 -10.99 32.42 -10.43
C LYS A 350 -9.89 32.34 -9.36
N PRO A 351 -9.41 31.15 -8.96
CA PRO A 351 -8.28 31.04 -8.05
C PRO A 351 -7.06 31.77 -8.65
N SER A 352 -6.19 32.30 -7.79
CA SER A 352 -4.99 32.97 -8.30
C SER A 352 -4.06 31.97 -8.96
N LYS A 353 -3.17 32.44 -9.85
CA LYS A 353 -2.12 31.60 -10.44
C LYS A 353 -1.07 31.16 -9.40
N GLU A 354 -1.03 31.77 -8.23
CA GLU A 354 -0.03 31.50 -7.19
C GLU A 354 -0.48 30.44 -6.19
N ASP A 355 -1.79 30.29 -5.98
CA ASP A 355 -2.38 29.23 -5.13
C ASP A 355 -2.21 27.84 -5.78
N LEU A 356 -2.32 27.77 -7.11
CA LEU A 356 -2.24 26.52 -7.88
C LEU A 356 -0.84 25.88 -7.93
N ASN A 357 0.22 26.62 -7.55
CA ASN A 357 1.60 26.24 -7.89
C ASN A 357 2.46 25.76 -6.70
N LYS A 358 1.91 25.66 -5.47
CA LYS A 358 2.70 25.41 -4.25
C LYS A 358 2.63 23.99 -3.67
N ASN A 359 1.67 23.16 -4.07
CA ASN A 359 1.58 21.76 -3.66
C ASN A 359 1.60 20.86 -4.91
N ARG A 360 2.44 19.82 -4.92
CA ARG A 360 2.57 18.88 -6.04
C ARG A 360 1.33 17.98 -6.12
N PHE A 361 0.42 18.27 -7.05
CA PHE A 361 -0.86 17.57 -7.18
C PHE A 361 -0.76 16.22 -7.90
N VAL A 362 0.23 16.02 -8.77
CA VAL A 362 0.37 14.81 -9.58
C VAL A 362 1.15 13.74 -8.83
N LYS A 363 0.51 12.58 -8.63
CA LYS A 363 1.11 11.38 -8.02
C LYS A 363 1.40 10.33 -9.09
N TYR A 364 2.41 9.51 -8.81
CA TYR A 364 2.85 8.39 -9.64
C TYR A 364 2.22 7.09 -9.13
N SER A 365 1.93 6.16 -10.04
CA SER A 365 1.37 4.85 -9.69
C SER A 365 2.44 3.83 -9.30
N LYS A 366 1.99 2.63 -8.93
CA LYS A 366 2.80 1.41 -8.88
C LYS A 366 3.21 0.95 -10.29
N LEU A 367 2.46 1.40 -11.32
CA LEU A 367 2.78 1.23 -12.73
C LEU A 367 3.63 2.38 -13.24
N GLU A 368 4.64 2.04 -14.05
CA GLU A 368 5.48 2.98 -14.77
C GLU A 368 4.63 3.89 -15.67
N ASP A 369 4.98 5.18 -15.78
CA ASP A 369 4.31 6.15 -16.64
C ASP A 369 2.77 6.30 -16.48
N VAL A 370 2.23 5.89 -15.33
CA VAL A 370 0.83 6.15 -14.92
C VAL A 370 0.80 7.24 -13.84
N TYR A 371 0.02 8.28 -14.10
CA TYR A 371 -0.08 9.52 -13.36
C TYR A 371 -1.53 9.77 -12.93
N TYR A 372 -1.78 10.30 -11.73
CA TYR A 372 -3.12 10.63 -11.26
C TYR A 372 -3.10 11.78 -10.25
N ILE A 373 -4.26 12.36 -9.96
CA ILE A 373 -4.41 13.46 -9.00
C ILE A 373 -5.08 12.94 -7.73
N GLU A 374 -4.56 13.34 -6.57
CA GLU A 374 -5.22 13.20 -5.26
C GLU A 374 -5.03 14.51 -4.49
N SER A 375 -6.06 15.37 -4.50
CA SER A 375 -6.08 16.60 -3.72
C SER A 375 -6.62 16.34 -2.31
N ASP A 376 -6.09 17.09 -1.33
CA ASP A 376 -6.59 17.22 0.05
C ASP A 376 -6.61 15.97 0.95
N GLY A 377 -6.42 14.78 0.37
CA GLY A 377 -6.52 13.48 1.02
C GLY A 377 -7.57 12.56 0.40
N ASN A 378 -8.30 13.03 -0.62
CA ASN A 378 -9.28 12.23 -1.36
C ASN A 378 -8.55 11.13 -2.15
N PHE A 379 -9.05 9.90 -2.03
CA PHE A 379 -8.52 8.72 -2.71
C PHE A 379 -8.98 8.66 -4.17
N ASN A 380 -8.05 8.46 -5.11
CA ASN A 380 -8.38 8.37 -6.53
C ASN A 380 -8.84 6.95 -6.89
N ILE A 381 -10.15 6.72 -6.92
CA ILE A 381 -10.73 5.39 -7.20
C ILE A 381 -10.33 4.87 -8.59
N LEU A 382 -10.19 5.76 -9.59
CA LEU A 382 -9.77 5.38 -10.94
C LEU A 382 -8.37 4.75 -10.96
N SER A 383 -7.48 5.09 -10.02
CA SER A 383 -6.13 4.50 -9.93
C SER A 383 -6.15 3.00 -9.58
N GLU A 384 -6.87 2.58 -8.53
CA GLU A 384 -6.98 1.15 -8.17
C GLU A 384 -7.92 0.39 -9.13
N VAL A 385 -8.94 1.06 -9.69
CA VAL A 385 -9.78 0.50 -10.76
C VAL A 385 -8.98 0.25 -12.04
N PHE A 386 -7.98 1.08 -12.36
CA PHE A 386 -7.04 0.87 -13.46
C PHE A 386 -5.99 -0.22 -13.14
N LEU A 387 -5.59 -0.39 -11.88
CA LEU A 387 -4.69 -1.47 -11.45
C LEU A 387 -5.34 -2.86 -11.47
N ASN A 388 -6.66 -2.96 -11.23
CA ASN A 388 -7.42 -4.21 -11.22
C ASN A 388 -7.88 -4.62 -12.63
N ASP A 389 -7.24 -5.61 -13.25
CA ASP A 389 -7.57 -6.03 -14.63
C ASP A 389 -8.83 -6.91 -14.77
N LYS A 390 -9.43 -7.36 -13.66
CA LYS A 390 -10.78 -7.93 -13.68
C LYS A 390 -11.87 -6.85 -13.78
N SER A 391 -11.55 -5.60 -13.42
CA SER A 391 -12.46 -4.44 -13.32
C SER A 391 -13.34 -4.22 -14.56
N SER A 392 -14.67 -4.18 -14.36
CA SER A 392 -15.67 -3.97 -15.42
C SER A 392 -16.06 -2.50 -15.66
N PHE A 393 -15.49 -1.56 -14.90
CA PHE A 393 -15.90 -0.16 -14.87
C PHE A 393 -15.76 0.56 -16.21
N TYR A 394 -16.60 1.56 -16.42
CA TYR A 394 -16.51 2.55 -17.48
C TYR A 394 -15.73 3.78 -17.02
N THR A 395 -15.14 4.50 -17.96
CA THR A 395 -14.41 5.75 -17.73
C THR A 395 -14.63 6.69 -18.91
N VAL A 396 -14.46 8.00 -18.70
CA VAL A 396 -14.47 8.98 -19.79
C VAL A 396 -13.06 9.12 -20.35
N ASP A 397 -12.84 8.64 -21.56
CA ASP A 397 -11.64 8.87 -22.36
C ASP A 397 -11.66 10.32 -22.86
N LEU A 398 -10.78 11.16 -22.33
CA LEU A 398 -10.65 12.58 -22.67
C LEU A 398 -9.81 12.82 -23.92
N GLY A 399 -9.14 11.80 -24.46
CA GLY A 399 -8.32 11.91 -25.67
C GLY A 399 -6.83 11.62 -25.49
N GLU A 400 -6.08 11.91 -26.56
CA GLU A 400 -4.62 11.80 -26.64
C GLU A 400 -3.94 13.16 -26.42
N LEU A 401 -3.13 13.26 -25.37
CA LEU A 401 -2.20 14.37 -25.15
C LEU A 401 -0.86 14.07 -25.84
N LYS A 402 -0.38 15.00 -26.68
CA LYS A 402 0.95 14.92 -27.29
C LYS A 402 1.97 15.57 -26.38
N LEU A 403 2.87 14.79 -25.80
CA LEU A 403 3.71 15.25 -24.68
C LEU A 403 4.82 16.24 -25.09
N ARG A 404 5.12 16.30 -26.39
CA ARG A 404 5.94 17.37 -27.00
C ARG A 404 5.25 18.74 -27.00
N ASP A 405 3.91 18.78 -26.99
CA ASP A 405 3.09 19.97 -27.20
C ASP A 405 2.51 20.52 -25.87
N THR A 406 2.30 19.66 -24.86
CA THR A 406 1.87 20.00 -23.48
C THR A 406 2.11 18.80 -22.56
N SER A 407 2.63 19.01 -21.34
CA SER A 407 2.81 17.94 -20.35
C SER A 407 1.51 17.54 -19.62
N ILE A 408 1.51 16.35 -18.99
CA ILE A 408 0.35 15.84 -18.22
C ILE A 408 -0.03 16.80 -17.09
N GLU A 409 0.95 17.34 -16.37
CA GLU A 409 0.73 18.26 -15.23
C GLU A 409 0.16 19.61 -15.71
N GLU A 410 0.71 20.20 -16.77
CA GLU A 410 0.15 21.41 -17.39
C GLU A 410 -1.27 21.18 -17.91
N PHE A 411 -1.55 20.04 -18.51
CA PHE A 411 -2.90 19.70 -18.97
C PHE A 411 -3.89 19.61 -17.79
N PHE A 412 -3.50 18.96 -16.69
CA PHE A 412 -4.32 18.86 -15.49
C PHE A 412 -4.61 20.23 -14.89
N ILE A 413 -3.58 21.06 -14.68
CA ILE A 413 -3.71 22.41 -14.11
C ILE A 413 -4.57 23.30 -15.02
N LYS A 414 -4.30 23.30 -16.34
CA LYS A 414 -4.98 24.17 -17.33
C LYS A 414 -6.49 23.92 -17.44
N ASN A 415 -6.93 22.68 -17.21
CA ASN A 415 -8.33 22.29 -17.28
C ASN A 415 -9.01 22.20 -15.90
N GLY A 416 -8.29 22.50 -14.81
CA GLY A 416 -8.81 22.38 -13.45
C GLY A 416 -9.17 20.94 -13.07
N MET A 417 -8.44 19.95 -13.63
CA MET A 417 -8.64 18.54 -13.32
C MET A 417 -8.33 18.29 -11.84
N GLN A 418 -9.13 17.44 -11.19
CA GLN A 418 -8.99 17.11 -9.77
C GLN A 418 -8.94 15.58 -9.59
N ASN A 419 -9.35 15.12 -8.41
CA ASN A 419 -9.61 13.72 -8.09
C ASN A 419 -10.38 12.99 -9.22
N ASP A 420 -10.17 11.68 -9.30
CA ASP A 420 -10.70 10.79 -10.33
C ASP A 420 -10.14 11.01 -11.75
N THR A 421 -9.15 11.89 -11.92
CA THR A 421 -8.36 11.98 -13.17
C THR A 421 -7.15 11.06 -13.12
N LEU A 422 -6.91 10.31 -14.21
CA LEU A 422 -5.72 9.50 -14.44
C LEU A 422 -5.22 9.67 -15.88
N ALA A 423 -3.91 9.67 -16.07
CA ALA A 423 -3.26 9.67 -17.37
C ALA A 423 -2.16 8.60 -17.42
N TYR A 424 -1.92 8.03 -18.60
CA TYR A 424 -0.82 7.10 -18.80
C TYR A 424 -0.16 7.30 -20.16
N LYS A 425 1.17 7.19 -20.24
CA LYS A 425 1.88 7.33 -21.52
C LYS A 425 1.61 6.15 -22.46
N TYR A 426 1.81 6.36 -23.76
CA TYR A 426 1.90 5.33 -24.80
C TYR A 426 2.59 5.90 -26.05
N GLY A 427 2.71 5.10 -27.11
CA GLY A 427 3.58 5.38 -28.25
C GLY A 427 4.92 4.67 -28.09
N ASP A 428 5.66 4.53 -29.19
CA ASP A 428 6.87 3.71 -29.23
C ASP A 428 8.04 4.34 -28.47
N ASN A 429 8.00 5.66 -28.28
CA ASN A 429 8.93 6.46 -27.46
C ASN A 429 8.23 7.10 -26.25
N LYS A 430 7.04 6.62 -25.88
CA LYS A 430 6.17 7.19 -24.82
C LYS A 430 5.82 8.66 -25.07
N GLU A 431 5.71 9.06 -26.34
CA GLU A 431 5.52 10.43 -26.80
C GLU A 431 4.07 10.96 -26.69
N TYR A 432 3.12 10.06 -26.43
CA TYR A 432 1.71 10.35 -26.17
C TYR A 432 1.33 10.02 -24.73
N ALA A 433 0.25 10.60 -24.23
CA ALA A 433 -0.47 10.09 -23.06
C ALA A 433 -1.98 10.03 -23.33
N ARG A 434 -2.64 8.97 -22.86
CA ARG A 434 -4.11 8.90 -22.84
C ARG A 434 -4.58 9.41 -21.50
N ILE A 435 -5.63 10.23 -21.50
CA ILE A 435 -6.20 10.79 -20.27
C ILE A 435 -7.62 10.26 -20.10
N VAL A 436 -7.91 9.78 -18.89
CA VAL A 436 -9.19 9.18 -18.50
C VAL A 436 -9.69 9.82 -17.21
N TYR A 437 -11.01 9.90 -17.06
CA TYR A 437 -11.67 10.54 -15.93
C TYR A 437 -12.85 9.72 -15.42
N GLY A 438 -12.92 9.58 -14.09
CA GLY A 438 -13.96 8.86 -13.37
C GLY A 438 -13.92 7.33 -13.54
N ALA A 439 -14.35 6.63 -12.50
CA ALA A 439 -14.62 5.19 -12.52
C ALA A 439 -16.12 4.96 -12.27
N TYR A 440 -16.86 4.68 -13.33
CA TYR A 440 -18.32 4.54 -13.32
C TYR A 440 -18.74 3.08 -13.43
N GLU A 441 -19.74 2.66 -12.67
CA GLU A 441 -20.23 1.26 -12.74
C GLU A 441 -21.03 1.00 -14.03
N THR A 442 -21.74 2.02 -14.56
CA THR A 442 -22.48 1.91 -15.82
C THR A 442 -21.91 2.81 -16.92
N LYS A 443 -22.28 2.49 -18.17
CA LYS A 443 -21.99 3.31 -19.35
C LYS A 443 -22.75 4.65 -19.29
N ASP A 444 -23.93 4.66 -18.68
CA ASP A 444 -24.83 5.82 -18.70
C ASP A 444 -24.39 6.88 -17.68
N ASP A 445 -23.87 6.47 -16.52
CA ASP A 445 -23.22 7.37 -15.55
C ASP A 445 -22.01 8.08 -16.19
N ALA A 446 -21.16 7.33 -16.87
CA ALA A 446 -20.04 7.89 -17.63
C ALA A 446 -20.53 8.81 -18.78
N THR A 447 -21.66 8.49 -19.42
CA THR A 447 -22.26 9.31 -20.48
C THR A 447 -22.87 10.60 -19.91
N ASN A 448 -23.33 10.58 -18.66
CA ASN A 448 -23.78 11.77 -17.95
C ASN A 448 -22.59 12.62 -17.48
N ALA A 449 -21.50 12.00 -17.02
CA ALA A 449 -20.26 12.69 -16.67
C ALA A 449 -19.65 13.47 -17.87
N VAL A 450 -19.71 12.90 -19.10
CA VAL A 450 -19.34 13.62 -20.34
C VAL A 450 -20.11 14.93 -20.50
N LYS A 451 -21.41 14.97 -20.13
CA LYS A 451 -22.24 16.18 -20.25
C LYS A 451 -21.86 17.26 -19.23
N THR A 452 -21.30 16.88 -18.08
CA THR A 452 -20.88 17.80 -17.01
C THR A 452 -19.43 18.28 -17.13
N LEU A 453 -18.61 17.62 -17.94
CA LEU A 453 -17.19 17.92 -18.13
C LEU A 453 -16.95 19.17 -18.99
N ASN A 454 -16.79 20.32 -18.33
CA ASN A 454 -16.45 21.61 -18.96
C ASN A 454 -14.95 21.69 -19.36
N LEU A 455 -14.52 20.83 -20.29
CA LEU A 455 -13.13 20.83 -20.80
C LEU A 455 -12.86 22.01 -21.74
N ASN A 456 -11.77 22.73 -21.49
CA ASN A 456 -11.29 23.81 -22.37
C ASN A 456 -10.13 23.32 -23.26
N THR A 457 -10.35 22.21 -23.94
CA THR A 457 -9.31 21.43 -24.64
C THR A 457 -9.49 21.44 -26.15
N LYS A 458 -8.37 21.33 -26.89
CA LYS A 458 -8.35 20.95 -28.33
C LYS A 458 -8.28 19.42 -28.55
N LEU A 459 -8.63 18.61 -27.54
CA LEU A 459 -8.60 17.15 -27.66
C LEU A 459 -9.80 16.64 -28.48
N GLU A 460 -9.79 15.33 -28.77
CA GLU A 460 -10.96 14.62 -29.27
C GLU A 460 -12.18 14.84 -28.34
N LYS A 461 -13.40 14.76 -28.88
CA LYS A 461 -14.60 14.85 -28.05
C LYS A 461 -14.59 13.73 -26.99
N PRO A 462 -14.78 14.02 -25.69
CA PRO A 462 -14.76 13.00 -24.64
C PRO A 462 -15.77 11.89 -24.92
N ARG A 463 -15.33 10.65 -24.73
CA ARG A 463 -16.12 9.45 -25.06
C ARG A 463 -16.10 8.44 -23.92
N VAL A 464 -17.19 7.70 -23.76
CA VAL A 464 -17.25 6.61 -22.78
C VAL A 464 -16.53 5.39 -23.33
N SER A 465 -15.64 4.83 -22.51
CA SER A 465 -14.86 3.63 -22.80
C SER A 465 -14.90 2.69 -21.60
N ASN A 466 -14.67 1.39 -21.80
CA ASN A 466 -14.46 0.47 -20.69
C ASN A 466 -13.00 0.53 -20.22
N ILE A 467 -12.75 0.48 -18.91
CA ILE A 467 -11.39 0.59 -18.36
C ILE A 467 -10.45 -0.51 -18.89
N LYS A 468 -10.97 -1.70 -19.23
CA LYS A 468 -10.22 -2.79 -19.85
C LYS A 468 -9.59 -2.40 -21.19
N ASN A 469 -10.18 -1.47 -21.94
CA ASN A 469 -9.58 -0.95 -23.18
C ASN A 469 -8.29 -0.18 -22.88
N HIS A 470 -8.31 0.64 -21.84
CA HIS A 470 -7.19 1.48 -21.43
C HIS A 470 -6.08 0.64 -20.78
N GLN A 471 -6.45 -0.32 -19.93
CA GLN A 471 -5.53 -1.34 -19.41
C GLN A 471 -4.89 -2.16 -20.54
N LYS A 472 -5.66 -2.57 -21.56
CA LYS A 472 -5.14 -3.30 -22.73
C LYS A 472 -4.21 -2.44 -23.58
N LEU A 473 -4.51 -1.15 -23.77
CA LEU A 473 -3.64 -0.21 -24.49
C LEU A 473 -2.30 -0.02 -23.73
N TYR A 474 -2.37 0.29 -22.43
CA TYR A 474 -1.21 0.41 -21.56
C TYR A 474 -0.37 -0.88 -21.57
N LYS A 475 -0.99 -2.04 -21.32
CA LYS A 475 -0.34 -3.36 -21.38
C LYS A 475 0.22 -3.68 -22.76
N ASN A 476 -0.21 -3.05 -23.86
CA ASN A 476 0.35 -3.30 -25.19
C ASN A 476 1.63 -2.51 -25.46
N PHE A 477 1.68 -1.23 -25.12
CA PHE A 477 2.90 -0.43 -25.27
C PHE A 477 3.96 -0.77 -24.21
N HIS A 478 3.56 -1.15 -23.00
CA HIS A 478 4.49 -1.54 -21.92
C HIS A 478 4.86 -3.04 -21.91
N LYS A 479 4.60 -3.77 -23.02
CA LYS A 479 5.11 -5.15 -23.25
C LYS A 479 6.54 -5.19 -23.81
N ILE A 480 7.13 -4.04 -24.14
CA ILE A 480 8.41 -3.97 -24.85
C ILE A 480 9.58 -4.06 -23.86
N SER A 481 9.80 -5.28 -23.36
CA SER A 481 11.03 -5.70 -22.66
C SER A 481 11.25 -7.21 -22.76
N SER A 482 10.18 -8.01 -22.78
CA SER A 482 10.23 -9.49 -22.84
C SER A 482 10.14 -10.08 -24.26
N LYS A 483 10.35 -9.29 -25.32
CA LYS A 483 10.22 -9.72 -26.73
C LYS A 483 11.56 -9.94 -27.44
N THR A 484 12.37 -10.89 -26.93
CA THR A 484 13.47 -11.47 -27.70
C THR A 484 13.37 -12.99 -27.74
N LYS A 485 12.96 -13.51 -28.91
CA LYS A 485 12.90 -14.92 -29.34
C LYS A 485 11.87 -15.84 -28.67
N ASN A 486 10.99 -16.37 -29.54
CA ASN A 486 10.39 -17.71 -29.56
C ASN A 486 9.46 -18.13 -28.39
N SER A 487 8.37 -18.88 -28.60
CA SER A 487 7.57 -19.13 -29.82
C SER A 487 6.19 -19.67 -29.39
N LYS A 488 5.21 -19.71 -30.31
CA LYS A 488 3.81 -20.10 -30.04
C LYS A 488 3.66 -21.34 -29.11
N GLN A 489 3.06 -21.13 -27.94
CA GLN A 489 2.25 -22.16 -27.28
C GLN A 489 1.12 -21.45 -26.54
N LEU A 490 -0.13 -21.91 -26.74
CA LEU A 490 -1.21 -21.56 -25.83
C LEU A 490 -1.05 -22.45 -24.59
N VAL A 491 -1.09 -21.82 -23.43
CA VAL A 491 -1.31 -22.47 -22.14
C VAL A 491 -2.39 -21.66 -21.45
N GLU A 492 -3.41 -22.34 -20.95
CA GLU A 492 -4.51 -21.69 -20.24
C GLU A 492 -4.00 -21.11 -18.92
N SER A 493 -4.62 -20.02 -18.47
CA SER A 493 -4.16 -19.31 -17.27
C SER A 493 -4.67 -20.02 -16.01
N ASP A 494 -3.85 -20.90 -15.44
CA ASP A 494 -4.04 -21.37 -14.07
C ASP A 494 -4.06 -20.16 -13.12
N ILE A 495 -5.26 -19.80 -12.68
CA ILE A 495 -5.47 -18.74 -11.70
C ILE A 495 -5.08 -19.33 -10.35
N ILE A 496 -4.01 -18.81 -9.76
CA ILE A 496 -3.59 -19.17 -8.40
C ILE A 496 -4.70 -18.72 -7.43
N GLU A 497 -5.55 -19.68 -7.03
CA GLU A 497 -6.39 -19.51 -5.85
C GLU A 497 -5.48 -19.38 -4.63
N THR A 498 -5.56 -18.24 -3.96
CA THR A 498 -4.82 -17.98 -2.73
C THR A 498 -5.74 -18.28 -1.56
N ASP A 499 -5.42 -19.33 -0.82
CA ASP A 499 -6.25 -19.92 0.24
C ASP A 499 -6.32 -19.02 1.49
N PHE A 500 -7.08 -17.93 1.40
CA PHE A 500 -7.35 -16.99 2.50
C PHE A 500 -8.42 -17.54 3.46
N ARG A 501 -8.12 -18.62 4.20
CA ARG A 501 -9.02 -19.12 5.26
C ARG A 501 -8.34 -19.58 6.55
N LYS A 502 -8.97 -19.20 7.68
CA LYS A 502 -8.73 -19.62 9.08
C LYS A 502 -7.36 -19.18 9.65
N ASN A 503 -7.28 -18.08 10.41
CA ASN A 503 -7.80 -18.00 11.80
C ASN A 503 -7.87 -16.55 12.35
N SER A 504 -8.41 -16.42 13.57
CA SER A 504 -8.61 -15.21 14.42
C SER A 504 -9.73 -14.23 14.02
N ASP A 505 -10.86 -14.37 14.74
CA ASP A 505 -11.76 -13.32 15.26
C ASP A 505 -12.18 -12.18 14.33
N SER A 506 -12.65 -12.56 13.14
CA SER A 506 -13.10 -11.71 12.04
C SER A 506 -14.46 -10.98 12.27
N PHE A 507 -14.66 -10.29 13.40
CA PHE A 507 -15.88 -9.51 13.69
C PHE A 507 -16.10 -8.24 12.83
N LEU A 508 -15.31 -8.05 11.77
CA LEU A 508 -15.29 -6.82 10.95
C LEU A 508 -15.57 -7.04 9.45
N ASP A 509 -15.77 -8.28 9.00
CA ASP A 509 -15.94 -8.65 7.58
C ASP A 509 -17.30 -9.30 7.23
N ASP A 510 -18.23 -9.20 8.15
CA ASP A 510 -19.60 -9.69 8.05
C ASP A 510 -20.52 -8.73 7.28
N MET A 511 -21.57 -9.30 6.70
CA MET A 511 -22.71 -8.55 6.15
C MET A 511 -23.66 -8.17 7.30
N VAL A 512 -24.35 -7.04 7.21
CA VAL A 512 -25.13 -6.46 8.31
C VAL A 512 -26.49 -5.96 7.85
N TYR A 513 -27.56 -6.22 8.61
CA TYR A 513 -28.94 -5.83 8.28
C TYR A 513 -29.70 -5.39 9.52
N VAL A 514 -30.75 -4.58 9.36
CA VAL A 514 -31.68 -4.22 10.45
C VAL A 514 -32.93 -5.10 10.37
N GLU A 515 -33.41 -5.58 11.50
CA GLU A 515 -34.65 -6.35 11.57
C GLU A 515 -35.35 -6.07 12.91
N ASN A 516 -36.56 -5.49 12.85
CA ASN A 516 -37.31 -5.11 14.05
C ASN A 516 -37.94 -6.35 14.72
N PHE A 517 -38.45 -6.17 15.94
CA PHE A 517 -39.29 -7.19 16.56
C PHE A 517 -40.53 -7.46 15.68
N ASN A 518 -40.69 -8.72 15.27
CA ASN A 518 -41.76 -9.24 14.42
C ASN A 518 -41.77 -8.81 12.92
N GLU A 519 -40.89 -7.92 12.46
CA GLU A 519 -40.77 -7.57 11.03
C GLU A 519 -39.52 -8.19 10.40
N LYS A 520 -39.68 -9.22 9.57
CA LYS A 520 -38.60 -9.81 8.75
C LYS A 520 -37.98 -8.78 7.80
N ASN A 521 -36.67 -8.81 7.63
CA ASN A 521 -36.00 -8.04 6.58
C ASN A 521 -36.06 -8.78 5.23
N LEU A 522 -37.03 -8.42 4.40
CA LEU A 522 -37.25 -9.03 3.08
C LEU A 522 -36.06 -8.80 2.13
N LEU A 523 -35.40 -7.64 2.20
CA LEU A 523 -34.20 -7.37 1.40
C LEU A 523 -33.05 -8.35 1.73
N LYS A 524 -32.93 -8.78 3.00
CA LYS A 524 -31.97 -9.81 3.40
C LYS A 524 -32.36 -11.18 2.86
N GLU A 525 -33.63 -11.59 2.92
CA GLU A 525 -34.07 -12.87 2.36
C GLU A 525 -33.86 -12.92 0.84
N GLU A 526 -34.25 -11.87 0.12
CA GLU A 526 -34.08 -11.76 -1.34
C GLU A 526 -32.61 -11.55 -1.76
N PHE A 527 -31.75 -10.94 -0.92
CA PHE A 527 -30.32 -10.83 -1.25
C PHE A 527 -29.64 -12.20 -1.36
N PHE A 528 -30.15 -13.25 -0.70
CA PHE A 528 -29.66 -14.63 -0.85
C PHE A 528 -30.48 -15.47 -1.86
N ASN A 529 -31.46 -14.89 -2.54
CA ASN A 529 -32.17 -15.53 -3.65
C ASN A 529 -31.39 -15.34 -4.96
N GLU A 530 -30.65 -16.36 -5.41
CA GLU A 530 -29.86 -16.33 -6.65
C GLU A 530 -30.68 -15.96 -7.90
N ASN A 531 -31.98 -16.24 -7.90
CA ASN A 531 -32.89 -15.99 -9.01
C ASN A 531 -33.59 -14.63 -8.92
N SER A 532 -33.15 -13.73 -8.04
CA SER A 532 -33.77 -12.42 -7.82
C SER A 532 -33.84 -11.56 -9.09
N SER A 533 -35.07 -11.29 -9.51
CA SER A 533 -35.44 -10.34 -10.57
C SER A 533 -35.59 -8.91 -10.05
N LEU A 534 -35.76 -8.73 -8.73
CA LEU A 534 -36.15 -7.49 -8.08
C LEU A 534 -35.05 -6.41 -8.10
N TYR A 535 -35.50 -5.17 -7.88
CA TYR A 535 -34.65 -3.97 -7.79
C TYR A 535 -34.50 -3.49 -6.34
N THR A 536 -33.39 -2.83 -6.07
CA THR A 536 -33.03 -2.22 -4.79
C THR A 536 -32.22 -0.94 -5.02
N ILE A 537 -32.30 0.01 -4.10
CA ILE A 537 -31.59 1.29 -4.18
C ILE A 537 -30.23 1.13 -3.50
N THR A 538 -29.13 1.40 -4.21
CA THR A 538 -27.84 1.60 -3.56
C THR A 538 -27.80 3.02 -2.99
N LEU A 539 -27.68 3.14 -1.66
CA LEU A 539 -27.69 4.44 -0.97
C LEU A 539 -26.31 5.12 -0.94
N ILE A 540 -25.27 4.35 -0.63
CA ILE A 540 -23.90 4.86 -0.46
C ILE A 540 -22.86 3.72 -0.51
N THR A 541 -21.60 4.06 -0.73
CA THR A 541 -20.44 3.23 -0.38
C THR A 541 -19.47 4.08 0.44
N PHE A 542 -19.02 3.60 1.60
CA PHE A 542 -18.09 4.32 2.51
C PHE A 542 -17.01 3.40 3.08
N LEU A 543 -15.90 3.97 3.56
CA LEU A 543 -14.80 3.20 4.16
C LEU A 543 -15.16 2.71 5.57
N LYS A 544 -14.74 1.48 5.92
CA LYS A 544 -15.04 0.84 7.22
C LYS A 544 -14.48 1.58 8.44
N ASN A 545 -13.46 2.42 8.28
CA ASN A 545 -12.84 3.20 9.34
C ASN A 545 -13.47 4.59 9.53
N GLU A 546 -14.29 5.06 8.59
CA GLU A 546 -15.00 6.35 8.67
C GLU A 546 -16.38 6.18 9.31
N MET A 547 -17.09 5.11 8.94
CA MET A 547 -18.45 4.86 9.39
C MET A 547 -18.76 3.35 9.49
N SER A 548 -19.55 2.97 10.49
CA SER A 548 -20.15 1.63 10.57
C SER A 548 -21.56 1.63 9.99
N PRO A 549 -22.04 0.50 9.42
CA PRO A 549 -23.42 0.37 8.95
C PRO A 549 -24.44 0.75 10.02
N GLU A 550 -24.22 0.28 11.26
CA GLU A 550 -25.04 0.60 12.43
C GLU A 550 -25.17 2.11 12.67
N LYS A 551 -24.07 2.87 12.57
CA LYS A 551 -24.10 4.33 12.72
C LYS A 551 -24.85 4.99 11.56
N PHE A 552 -24.67 4.51 10.32
CA PHE A 552 -25.38 5.03 9.15
C PHE A 552 -26.89 4.77 9.25
N PHE A 553 -27.29 3.55 9.64
CA PHE A 553 -28.69 3.17 9.79
C PHE A 553 -29.39 4.00 10.88
N ASN A 554 -28.75 4.18 12.05
CA ASN A 554 -29.25 5.07 13.10
C ASN A 554 -29.36 6.53 12.62
N MET A 555 -28.35 7.04 11.91
CA MET A 555 -28.27 8.44 11.48
C MET A 555 -29.38 8.83 10.49
N HIS A 556 -29.81 7.90 9.63
CA HIS A 556 -30.86 8.13 8.63
C HIS A 556 -32.17 7.38 8.92
N ASN A 557 -32.37 6.90 10.15
CA ASN A 557 -33.55 6.17 10.61
C ASN A 557 -33.96 4.99 9.71
N LEU A 558 -32.97 4.24 9.19
CA LEU A 558 -33.19 3.11 8.27
C LEU A 558 -33.54 1.84 9.07
N THR A 559 -34.81 1.76 9.51
CA THR A 559 -35.30 0.72 10.43
C THR A 559 -35.76 -0.59 9.80
N LYS A 560 -35.91 -0.65 8.46
CA LYS A 560 -36.39 -1.87 7.77
C LYS A 560 -35.86 -1.98 6.35
N ASN A 561 -35.80 -3.21 5.83
CA ASN A 561 -35.36 -3.53 4.46
C ASN A 561 -34.09 -2.79 4.03
N VAL A 562 -33.11 -2.70 4.94
CA VAL A 562 -31.77 -2.15 4.71
C VAL A 562 -30.73 -3.23 4.95
N LEU A 563 -29.70 -3.26 4.12
CA LEU A 563 -28.60 -4.22 4.20
C LEU A 563 -27.29 -3.52 3.79
N ALA A 564 -26.22 -3.79 4.53
CA ALA A 564 -24.87 -3.36 4.21
C ALA A 564 -23.96 -4.57 4.05
N TYR A 565 -23.16 -4.59 2.99
CA TYR A 565 -22.23 -5.68 2.71
C TYR A 565 -20.83 -5.16 2.39
N PRO A 566 -19.77 -5.91 2.74
CA PRO A 566 -18.40 -5.50 2.47
C PRO A 566 -18.06 -5.62 0.97
N ILE A 567 -17.31 -4.65 0.45
CA ILE A 567 -16.77 -4.69 -0.92
C ILE A 567 -15.32 -4.18 -1.00
N GLY A 568 -14.68 -4.43 -2.14
CA GLY A 568 -13.28 -4.09 -2.40
C GLY A 568 -12.31 -5.25 -2.18
N SER A 569 -11.11 -5.13 -2.76
CA SER A 569 -10.06 -6.16 -2.80
C SER A 569 -9.44 -6.55 -1.45
N VAL A 570 -9.82 -5.87 -0.38
CA VAL A 570 -9.45 -6.16 1.02
C VAL A 570 -10.62 -5.89 1.97
N ASN A 571 -11.86 -5.97 1.47
CA ASN A 571 -13.11 -5.64 2.19
C ASN A 571 -13.08 -4.25 2.89
N SER A 572 -12.36 -3.25 2.35
CA SER A 572 -12.14 -1.94 3.02
C SER A 572 -13.37 -1.02 3.06
N TYR A 573 -14.44 -1.36 2.34
CA TYR A 573 -15.65 -0.56 2.22
C TYR A 573 -16.89 -1.33 2.68
N TYR A 574 -17.92 -0.62 3.12
CA TYR A 574 -19.30 -1.11 3.11
C TYR A 574 -20.07 -0.45 1.96
N ARG A 575 -20.90 -1.23 1.26
CA ARG A 575 -21.98 -0.71 0.40
C ARG A 575 -23.31 -0.91 1.10
N VAL A 576 -24.14 0.13 1.12
CA VAL A 576 -25.50 0.08 1.68
C VAL A 576 -26.54 0.03 0.57
N ILE A 577 -27.46 -0.92 0.66
CA ILE A 577 -28.63 -1.07 -0.20
C ILE A 577 -29.93 -1.01 0.63
N TYR A 578 -31.01 -0.56 0.01
CA TYR A 578 -32.29 -0.27 0.67
C TYR A 578 -33.50 -0.55 -0.24
N GLY A 579 -34.53 -1.15 0.35
CA GLY A 579 -35.80 -1.47 -0.28
C GLY A 579 -35.74 -2.64 -1.27
N LEU A 580 -36.93 -3.17 -1.57
CA LEU A 580 -37.20 -4.11 -2.66
C LEU A 580 -38.34 -3.55 -3.51
N TYR A 581 -38.21 -3.69 -4.83
CA TYR A 581 -39.10 -3.10 -5.81
C TYR A 581 -39.26 -4.03 -7.01
N GLU A 582 -40.49 -4.18 -7.52
CA GLU A 582 -40.79 -5.05 -8.66
C GLU A 582 -40.22 -4.50 -9.97
N SER A 583 -40.35 -3.18 -10.21
CA SER A 583 -39.73 -2.50 -11.34
C SER A 583 -38.59 -1.56 -10.93
N SER A 584 -37.81 -1.15 -11.93
CA SER A 584 -36.82 -0.09 -11.77
C SER A 584 -37.45 1.30 -11.66
N GLU A 585 -38.73 1.46 -12.01
CA GLU A 585 -39.45 2.74 -11.92
C GLU A 585 -39.95 2.97 -10.49
N ASP A 586 -40.50 1.94 -9.84
CA ASP A 586 -40.90 2.00 -8.42
C ASP A 586 -39.70 2.36 -7.53
N ALA A 587 -38.53 1.78 -7.85
CA ALA A 587 -37.27 2.11 -7.18
C ALA A 587 -36.79 3.55 -7.44
N ARG A 588 -37.12 4.16 -8.60
CA ARG A 588 -36.84 5.60 -8.87
C ARG A 588 -37.80 6.48 -8.09
N ASN A 589 -39.09 6.18 -8.13
CA ASN A 589 -40.13 6.90 -7.39
C ASN A 589 -39.87 6.84 -5.88
N ALA A 590 -39.34 5.72 -5.37
CA ALA A 590 -38.89 5.59 -3.99
C ALA A 590 -37.65 6.43 -3.66
N ILE A 591 -36.72 6.68 -4.61
CA ILE A 591 -35.59 7.61 -4.42
C ILE A 591 -36.08 9.04 -4.17
N GLU A 592 -37.11 9.50 -4.88
CA GLU A 592 -37.65 10.86 -4.68
C GLU A 592 -38.18 11.09 -3.25
N ASN A 593 -38.71 10.02 -2.65
CA ASN A 593 -39.25 9.97 -1.31
C ASN A 593 -38.19 9.71 -0.21
N LEU A 594 -36.91 9.54 -0.56
CA LEU A 594 -35.83 9.45 0.42
C LEU A 594 -35.58 10.79 1.13
N ASP A 595 -35.08 10.67 2.36
CA ASP A 595 -34.59 11.79 3.16
C ASP A 595 -33.62 12.70 2.36
N PRO A 596 -33.69 14.04 2.50
CA PRO A 596 -32.83 14.95 1.75
C PRO A 596 -31.32 14.75 1.96
N GLU A 597 -30.87 14.27 3.13
CA GLU A 597 -29.45 13.95 3.34
C GLU A 597 -29.06 12.64 2.63
N LEU A 598 -29.94 11.63 2.60
CA LEU A 598 -29.72 10.43 1.81
C LEU A 598 -29.61 10.74 0.31
N ARG A 599 -30.46 11.64 -0.21
CA ARG A 599 -30.42 12.04 -1.63
C ARG A 599 -29.14 12.77 -2.05
N LYS A 600 -28.42 13.41 -1.13
CA LYS A 600 -27.10 14.03 -1.43
C LYS A 600 -26.03 13.00 -1.82
N ASN A 601 -26.20 11.74 -1.43
CA ASN A 601 -25.26 10.66 -1.80
C ASN A 601 -25.44 10.16 -3.24
N ILE A 602 -26.39 10.75 -4.00
CA ILE A 602 -26.76 10.35 -5.37
C ILE A 602 -27.13 8.85 -5.41
N PRO A 603 -28.15 8.42 -4.63
CA PRO A 603 -28.60 7.04 -4.60
C PRO A 603 -29.10 6.59 -5.98
N TYR A 604 -28.88 5.31 -6.33
CA TYR A 604 -29.21 4.79 -7.65
C TYR A 604 -29.88 3.42 -7.62
N VAL A 605 -30.72 3.15 -8.62
CA VAL A 605 -31.44 1.88 -8.78
C VAL A 605 -30.52 0.80 -9.35
N SER A 606 -30.61 -0.41 -8.80
CA SER A 606 -29.83 -1.58 -9.20
C SER A 606 -30.66 -2.85 -9.01
N ARG A 607 -30.42 -3.92 -9.79
CA ARG A 607 -31.00 -5.24 -9.46
C ARG A 607 -30.32 -5.84 -8.25
N VAL A 608 -31.05 -6.57 -7.41
CA VAL A 608 -30.47 -7.33 -6.30
C VAL A 608 -29.37 -8.27 -6.81
N SER A 609 -29.63 -8.98 -7.91
CA SER A 609 -28.66 -9.84 -8.61
C SER A 609 -27.46 -9.13 -9.26
N THR A 610 -27.47 -7.80 -9.34
CA THR A 610 -26.26 -7.01 -9.66
C THR A 610 -25.39 -6.78 -8.42
N ASN A 611 -26.00 -6.69 -7.24
CA ASN A 611 -25.29 -6.46 -5.98
C ASN A 611 -24.77 -7.77 -5.35
N GLN A 612 -25.48 -8.89 -5.53
CA GLN A 612 -24.98 -10.26 -5.30
C GLN A 612 -23.66 -10.48 -6.05
N LYS A 613 -23.66 -10.31 -7.38
CA LYS A 613 -22.47 -10.50 -8.23
C LYS A 613 -21.29 -9.60 -7.84
N LYS A 614 -21.56 -8.37 -7.34
CA LYS A 614 -20.52 -7.52 -6.76
C LYS A 614 -19.94 -8.13 -5.49
N PHE A 615 -20.77 -8.54 -4.53
CA PHE A 615 -20.34 -9.19 -3.29
C PHE A 615 -19.46 -10.42 -3.53
N GLU A 616 -19.87 -11.30 -4.46
CA GLU A 616 -19.11 -12.50 -4.84
C GLU A 616 -17.78 -12.18 -5.55
N SER A 617 -17.78 -11.18 -6.45
CA SER A 617 -16.59 -10.76 -7.19
C SER A 617 -15.47 -10.19 -6.30
N TYR A 618 -15.78 -9.80 -5.06
CA TYR A 618 -14.81 -9.32 -4.09
C TYR A 618 -14.45 -10.43 -3.10
N ASN A 619 -13.21 -10.92 -3.20
CA ASN A 619 -12.60 -11.92 -2.31
C ASN A 619 -13.18 -13.34 -2.45
N ASN A 620 -13.57 -13.72 -3.68
CA ASN A 620 -14.03 -15.07 -4.06
C ASN A 620 -15.11 -15.63 -3.13
N ARG A 621 -16.08 -14.79 -2.73
CA ARG A 621 -17.21 -15.22 -1.90
C ARG A 621 -18.23 -15.97 -2.76
N VAL A 622 -18.92 -16.94 -2.17
CA VAL A 622 -20.07 -17.63 -2.76
C VAL A 622 -21.28 -17.31 -1.89
N LEU A 623 -22.34 -16.76 -2.48
CA LEU A 623 -23.47 -16.17 -1.76
C LEU A 623 -24.05 -17.11 -0.67
N ASN A 624 -24.34 -18.37 -1.02
CA ASN A 624 -24.92 -19.36 -0.10
C ASN A 624 -24.03 -19.70 1.11
N ASN A 625 -22.70 -19.53 1.01
CA ASN A 625 -21.77 -19.81 2.10
C ASN A 625 -21.71 -18.68 3.16
N GLU A 626 -22.35 -17.54 2.88
CA GLU A 626 -22.28 -16.33 3.72
C GLU A 626 -23.62 -16.02 4.43
N ILE A 627 -24.73 -16.72 4.10
CA ILE A 627 -26.07 -16.50 4.68
C ILE A 627 -26.11 -16.65 6.22
N ASN A 628 -25.27 -17.52 6.77
CA ASN A 628 -25.15 -17.78 8.21
C ASN A 628 -24.17 -16.81 8.92
N LYS A 629 -23.56 -15.87 8.20
CA LYS A 629 -22.61 -14.86 8.71
C LYS A 629 -23.20 -13.45 8.74
N VAL A 630 -24.49 -13.31 8.46
CA VAL A 630 -25.14 -12.01 8.37
C VAL A 630 -25.54 -11.53 9.77
N LYS A 631 -24.89 -10.49 10.27
CA LYS A 631 -25.15 -9.89 11.57
C LYS A 631 -26.46 -9.09 11.56
N LYS A 632 -27.41 -9.46 12.43
CA LYS A 632 -28.58 -8.64 12.75
C LYS A 632 -28.19 -7.44 13.61
N ILE A 633 -28.76 -6.27 13.31
CA ILE A 633 -28.85 -5.11 14.19
C ILE A 633 -30.30 -4.99 14.65
N GLU A 634 -30.49 -4.84 15.95
CA GLU A 634 -31.73 -4.40 16.56
C GLU A 634 -31.61 -2.91 16.88
N LEU A 635 -32.31 -2.07 16.13
CA LEU A 635 -32.37 -0.65 16.42
C LEU A 635 -33.34 -0.43 17.59
N ARG A 636 -32.85 0.22 18.66
CA ARG A 636 -33.73 0.68 19.74
C ARG A 636 -34.47 1.92 19.25
N ASN A 637 -35.78 1.79 19.05
CA ASN A 637 -36.66 2.94 18.89
C ASN A 637 -36.43 3.91 20.07
N LYS A 638 -36.35 5.20 19.76
CA LYS A 638 -36.18 6.31 20.71
C LYS A 638 -37.50 7.06 20.89
#